data_AF-A0A538RUJ5-F1
#
_entry.id   AF-A0A538RUJ5-F1
#
_cell.length_a   1.000
_cell.length_b   1.000
_cell.length_c   1.000
_cell.angle_alpha   90.00
_cell.angle_beta   90.00
_cell.angle_gamma   90.00
#
_symmetry.space_group_name_H-M   'P 1'
#
loop_
_entity.id
_entity.type
_entity.pdbx_description
1 polymer ?
#
loop_
_entity_poly.entity_id
_entity_poly.type
_entity_poly.pdbx_seq_one_letter_code
_entity_poly.pdbx_strand_id
1 'polypeptide(L)'
;MPTPCVLLLIPPLTQLNTPYPSTAYLTGFLRGRGIEASQADLGIEMVLRLFCRSGLQAVFEQVRKRDDELPGEARQMLAVEPAYLNAIEPVIEFLQGHNPSLALLLARPGFLPQGPRFAGQKGSAASSRALPEQDRAKRFATLYLEDLADLIQATVSPHFALSRYAEHIARAASSFETIIDAVAVPPTLTDQFMLESLWEHLERLNPSLVCLTVPFPGNLYGAFRLAHSIKNRRPDIVIALGGGYATTELRRLSDPRVFDYVDYVTLDDGERPLLSLIEHLTEARPRTRFCRTFYRDKDRVVFANDTSDREFSMAEIGCPTYSGLTLGRYLTILDSTNPMHRLWSEGHWNKLTVAHGCYWKQCTFCDVGLNYISRYEMTPTDRLIQQIEQLIAETRRRGFHFVDEAAPPAALKSLALALLERGITISWWGNIRFEEAFSPDLCRLLAASGCIAVTAGLEAASDRLLEKIKKGITVDQTALVAAAFKDAGILIHAYLMYGCPSETVQEAVDSLERVRQLFAADLIQSAFWHRFTATAHSPIGLKPAAHGLRILGPEFRGFAENDFLHEDQRGKTPEWLGEGLRRSMLNYLERRGLTLAVRQWFDHSVPKPRVSSTWVRRLLKGQTVEDDPRTERRFVWLGGQPVCEPVGRRTRLILPGRTSDHAITLADQQAQWLDDLI
;
A
#
# COMPACT_ATOMS: atom_id res chain seq x y z
N MET A 1 8.73 14.65 36.35
CA MET A 1 7.69 15.41 35.60
C MET A 1 6.57 14.47 35.20
N PRO A 2 5.32 14.94 34.97
CA PRO A 2 4.28 14.07 34.43
C PRO A 2 4.71 13.48 33.07
N THR A 3 4.36 12.22 32.82
CA THR A 3 4.59 11.55 31.53
C THR A 3 3.91 12.36 30.42
N PRO A 4 4.58 12.62 29.28
CA PRO A 4 4.00 13.44 28.22
C PRO A 4 2.74 12.78 27.63
N CYS A 5 1.71 13.58 27.38
CA CYS A 5 0.57 13.19 26.56
C CYS A 5 0.97 13.32 25.09
N VAL A 6 0.92 12.20 24.36
CA VAL A 6 1.40 12.09 22.98
C VAL A 6 0.22 12.13 22.01
N LEU A 7 0.29 12.98 20.99
CA LEU A 7 -0.65 13.00 19.88
C LEU A 7 0.06 12.64 18.57
N LEU A 8 -0.29 11.49 17.99
CA LEU A 8 0.22 11.02 16.71
C LEU A 8 -0.72 11.43 15.57
N LEU A 9 -0.22 12.19 14.61
CA LEU A 9 -1.02 12.73 13.52
C LEU A 9 -0.56 12.18 12.18
N ILE A 10 -1.52 11.76 11.36
CA ILE A 10 -1.32 11.50 9.94
C ILE A 10 -1.60 12.82 9.19
N PRO A 11 -0.58 13.52 8.67
CA PRO A 11 -0.77 14.69 7.82
C PRO A 11 -1.44 14.27 6.51
N PRO A 12 -2.15 15.17 5.80
CA PRO A 12 -2.81 14.81 4.56
C PRO A 12 -1.87 14.26 3.48
N LEU A 13 -2.15 13.03 3.06
CA LEU A 13 -1.87 12.44 1.75
C LEU A 13 -3.10 11.59 1.47
N THR A 14 -3.86 11.92 0.43
CA THR A 14 -5.24 11.49 0.31
C THR A 14 -5.38 10.02 -0.11
N GLN A 15 -5.10 9.10 0.83
CA GLN A 15 -5.63 7.74 0.83
C GLN A 15 -6.96 7.75 1.58
N LEU A 16 -8.07 7.70 0.85
CA LEU A 16 -9.40 7.97 1.42
C LEU A 16 -10.05 6.76 2.08
N ASN A 17 -9.51 5.56 1.89
CA ASN A 17 -10.16 4.31 2.28
C ASN A 17 -9.65 3.68 3.56
N THR A 18 -8.45 4.06 4.03
CA THR A 18 -7.86 3.46 5.23
C THR A 18 -6.76 4.36 5.82
N PRO A 19 -6.58 4.36 7.15
CA PRO A 19 -5.45 5.03 7.78
C PRO A 19 -4.11 4.38 7.39
N TYR A 20 -3.07 5.19 7.42
CA TYR A 20 -1.69 4.70 7.38
C TYR A 20 -1.35 3.97 8.70
N PRO A 21 -0.67 2.81 8.67
CA PRO A 21 -0.55 1.96 9.86
C PRO A 21 0.37 2.48 10.96
N SER A 22 1.31 3.39 10.67
CA SER A 22 2.35 3.77 11.66
C SER A 22 1.78 4.30 12.97
N THR A 23 0.76 5.17 12.92
CA THR A 23 0.16 5.71 14.15
C THR A 23 -0.55 4.62 14.95
N ALA A 24 -1.19 3.65 14.28
CA ALA A 24 -1.87 2.54 14.95
C ALA A 24 -0.89 1.64 15.70
N TYR A 25 0.26 1.33 15.09
CA TYR A 25 1.35 0.57 15.72
C TYR A 25 1.96 1.34 16.90
N LEU A 26 2.38 2.58 16.68
CA LEU A 26 3.02 3.39 17.71
C LEU A 26 2.07 3.69 18.87
N THR A 27 0.79 3.96 18.60
CA THR A 27 -0.23 4.16 19.65
C THR A 27 -0.41 2.89 20.49
N GLY A 28 -0.51 1.73 19.84
CA GLY A 28 -0.61 0.44 20.52
C GLY A 28 0.62 0.13 21.38
N PHE A 29 1.81 0.38 20.83
CA PHE A 29 3.09 0.23 21.51
C PHE A 29 3.21 1.11 22.77
N LEU A 30 2.88 2.41 22.66
CA LEU A 30 2.95 3.37 23.75
C LEU A 30 1.91 3.06 24.84
N ARG A 31 0.65 2.81 24.46
CA ARG A 31 -0.42 2.46 25.42
C ARG A 31 -0.12 1.15 26.14
N GLY A 32 0.46 0.16 25.44
CA GLY A 32 0.92 -1.10 26.05
C GLY A 32 2.00 -0.91 27.12
N ARG A 33 2.62 0.27 27.19
CA ARG A 33 3.63 0.66 28.21
C ARG A 33 3.11 1.71 29.19
N GLY A 34 1.80 1.96 29.21
CA GLY A 34 1.17 2.92 30.11
C GLY A 34 1.43 4.39 29.75
N ILE A 35 1.91 4.68 28.54
CA ILE A 35 2.08 6.04 28.04
C ILE A 35 0.76 6.51 27.41
N GLU A 36 0.28 7.68 27.84
CA GLU A 36 -0.93 8.28 27.28
C GLU A 36 -0.67 8.72 25.83
N ALA A 37 -1.33 8.05 24.89
CA ALA A 37 -1.20 8.32 23.46
C ALA A 37 -2.58 8.39 22.79
N SER A 38 -2.77 9.41 21.97
CA SER A 38 -3.92 9.62 21.08
C SER A 38 -3.45 9.71 19.63
N GLN A 39 -4.36 9.45 18.69
CA GLN A 39 -4.05 9.53 17.26
C GLN A 39 -5.21 10.14 16.48
N ALA A 40 -4.89 10.76 15.33
CA ALA A 40 -5.87 11.29 14.39
C ALA A 40 -5.36 11.26 12.93
N ASP A 41 -6.29 11.25 11.99
CA ASP A 41 -6.01 11.31 10.55
C ASP A 41 -6.58 12.61 9.97
N LEU A 42 -5.71 13.61 9.89
CA LEU A 42 -6.08 14.93 9.41
C LEU A 42 -6.35 14.93 7.90
N GLY A 43 -5.89 13.90 7.17
CA GLY A 43 -6.16 13.73 5.75
C GLY A 43 -7.64 13.46 5.50
N ILE A 44 -8.20 12.42 6.13
CA ILE A 44 -9.63 12.10 5.97
C ILE A 44 -10.53 13.18 6.59
N GLU A 45 -10.12 13.79 7.71
CA GLU A 45 -10.90 14.86 8.35
C GLU A 45 -10.99 16.11 7.48
N MET A 46 -9.87 16.55 6.88
CA MET A 46 -9.85 17.63 5.90
C MET A 46 -10.77 17.32 4.72
N VAL A 47 -10.70 16.11 4.16
CA VAL A 47 -11.51 15.69 3.01
C VAL A 47 -13.00 15.69 3.34
N LEU A 48 -13.40 15.26 4.54
CA LEU A 48 -14.80 15.26 4.96
C LEU A 48 -15.34 16.65 5.30
N ARG A 49 -14.48 17.56 5.77
CA ARG A 49 -14.84 18.99 5.88
C ARG A 49 -15.04 19.61 4.52
N LEU A 50 -14.19 19.27 3.55
CA LEU A 50 -14.29 19.75 2.17
C LEU A 50 -15.54 19.21 1.47
N PHE A 51 -15.78 17.90 1.57
CA PHE A 51 -16.92 17.20 0.98
C PHE A 51 -18.10 17.09 1.93
N CYS A 52 -18.51 18.22 2.49
CA CYS A 52 -19.82 18.37 3.11
C CYS A 52 -20.51 19.60 2.53
N ARG A 53 -21.79 19.80 2.87
CA ARG A 53 -22.58 20.90 2.30
C ARG A 53 -21.94 22.27 2.57
N SER A 54 -21.51 22.55 3.79
CA SER A 54 -20.87 23.83 4.16
C SER A 54 -19.49 23.98 3.52
N GLY A 55 -18.70 22.90 3.44
CA GLY A 55 -17.41 22.89 2.76
C GLY A 55 -17.53 23.25 1.28
N LEU A 56 -18.46 22.62 0.57
CA LEU A 56 -18.71 22.93 -0.84
C LEU A 56 -19.29 24.33 -1.04
N GLN A 57 -20.12 24.83 -0.12
CA GLN A 57 -20.58 26.23 -0.17
C GLN A 57 -19.40 27.20 -0.11
N ALA A 58 -18.44 26.96 0.78
CA ALA A 58 -17.22 27.77 0.86
C ALA A 58 -16.39 27.70 -0.43
N VAL A 59 -16.28 26.51 -1.04
CA VAL A 59 -15.63 26.35 -2.36
C VAL A 59 -16.32 27.23 -3.40
N PHE A 60 -17.63 27.07 -3.61
CA PHE A 60 -18.35 27.84 -4.63
C PHE A 60 -18.33 29.36 -4.37
N GLU A 61 -18.38 29.78 -3.10
CA GLU A 61 -18.23 31.20 -2.75
C GLU A 61 -16.85 31.75 -3.14
N GLN A 62 -15.77 30.99 -2.92
CA GLN A 62 -14.43 31.40 -3.36
C GLN A 62 -14.30 31.40 -4.89
N VAL A 63 -14.89 30.42 -5.58
CA VAL A 63 -14.90 30.40 -7.06
C VAL A 63 -15.60 31.65 -7.62
N ARG A 64 -16.71 32.09 -7.02
CA ARG A 64 -17.42 33.32 -7.44
C ARG A 64 -16.63 34.61 -7.22
N LYS A 65 -15.76 34.64 -6.20
CA LYS A 65 -14.95 35.80 -5.83
C LYS A 65 -13.69 35.95 -6.70
N ARG A 66 -13.45 35.01 -7.61
CA ARG A 66 -12.30 35.09 -8.53
C ARG A 66 -12.52 36.18 -9.58
N ASP A 67 -11.48 36.98 -9.77
CA ASP A 67 -11.46 38.08 -10.74
C ASP A 67 -11.02 37.65 -12.15
N ASP A 68 -10.52 36.42 -12.31
CA ASP A 68 -10.05 35.85 -13.58
C ASP A 68 -11.13 35.05 -14.33
N GLU A 69 -10.93 34.84 -15.64
CA GLU A 69 -11.88 34.07 -16.44
C GLU A 69 -11.92 32.61 -15.97
N LEU A 70 -13.08 32.21 -15.43
CA LEU A 70 -13.30 30.85 -14.99
C LEU A 70 -13.30 29.85 -16.17
N PRO A 71 -12.67 28.66 -16.00
CA PRO A 71 -12.80 27.56 -16.94
C PRO A 71 -14.27 27.28 -17.28
N GLY A 72 -14.54 26.82 -18.51
CA GLY A 72 -15.91 26.54 -18.97
C GLY A 72 -16.65 25.55 -18.06
N GLU A 73 -15.92 24.54 -17.59
CA GLU A 73 -16.36 23.52 -16.65
C GLU A 73 -16.75 24.13 -15.29
N ALA A 74 -15.93 25.06 -14.77
CA ALA A 74 -16.21 25.74 -13.51
C ALA A 74 -17.47 26.61 -13.59
N ARG A 75 -17.66 27.34 -14.72
CA ARG A 75 -18.89 28.10 -14.99
C ARG A 75 -20.12 27.20 -15.03
N GLN A 76 -20.01 26.05 -15.69
CA GLN A 76 -21.10 25.08 -15.76
C GLN A 76 -21.44 24.52 -14.37
N MET A 77 -20.44 24.15 -13.58
CA MET A 77 -20.67 23.63 -12.21
C MET A 77 -21.32 24.67 -11.31
N LEU A 78 -20.92 25.94 -11.39
CA LEU A 78 -21.58 27.05 -10.68
C LEU A 78 -23.05 27.20 -11.08
N ALA A 79 -23.38 27.05 -12.37
CA ALA A 79 -24.76 27.18 -12.85
C ALA A 79 -25.70 26.08 -12.29
N VAL A 80 -25.15 24.94 -11.86
CA VAL A 80 -25.89 23.83 -11.25
C VAL A 80 -25.49 23.56 -9.79
N GLU A 81 -24.92 24.56 -9.11
CA GLU A 81 -24.45 24.45 -7.73
C GLU A 81 -25.47 23.80 -6.76
N PRO A 82 -26.77 24.16 -6.76
CA PRO A 82 -27.73 23.52 -5.86
C PRO A 82 -27.77 21.99 -6.01
N ALA A 83 -27.54 21.45 -7.22
CA ALA A 83 -27.49 20.01 -7.44
C ALA A 83 -26.25 19.36 -6.80
N TYR A 84 -25.08 20.01 -6.90
CA TYR A 84 -23.87 19.55 -6.21
C TYR A 84 -24.07 19.59 -4.69
N LEU A 85 -24.58 20.70 -4.14
CA LEU A 85 -24.79 20.85 -2.70
C LEU A 85 -25.81 19.85 -2.12
N ASN A 86 -26.86 19.51 -2.88
CA ASN A 86 -27.87 18.53 -2.43
C ASN A 86 -27.39 17.07 -2.53
N ALA A 87 -26.44 16.78 -3.40
CA ALA A 87 -25.96 15.41 -3.65
C ALA A 87 -24.80 14.98 -2.74
N ILE A 88 -24.01 15.93 -2.20
CA ILE A 88 -22.74 15.61 -1.53
C ILE A 88 -22.91 14.73 -0.28
N GLU A 89 -23.89 15.02 0.57
CA GLU A 89 -24.14 14.25 1.80
C GLU A 89 -24.58 12.81 1.49
N PRO A 90 -25.59 12.55 0.62
CA PRO A 90 -25.92 11.20 0.17
C PRO A 90 -24.74 10.45 -0.45
N VAL A 91 -23.90 11.15 -1.23
CA VAL A 91 -22.70 10.54 -1.85
C VAL A 91 -21.72 10.07 -0.77
N ILE A 92 -21.39 10.93 0.19
CA ILE A 92 -20.44 10.58 1.26
C ILE A 92 -21.00 9.48 2.16
N GLU A 93 -22.28 9.56 2.56
CA GLU A 93 -22.94 8.53 3.37
C GLU A 93 -22.92 7.16 2.67
N PHE A 94 -23.17 7.14 1.36
CA PHE A 94 -23.10 5.94 0.54
C PHE A 94 -21.67 5.39 0.45
N LEU A 95 -20.68 6.23 0.17
CA LEU A 95 -19.27 5.82 0.03
C LEU A 95 -18.66 5.35 1.36
N GLN A 96 -19.16 5.82 2.50
CA GLN A 96 -18.81 5.30 3.84
C GLN A 96 -19.49 3.96 4.14
N GLY A 97 -20.45 3.54 3.33
CA GLY A 97 -21.23 2.32 3.55
C GLY A 97 -22.32 2.46 4.62
N HIS A 98 -22.63 3.68 5.08
CA HIS A 98 -23.65 3.93 6.10
C HIS A 98 -25.07 3.72 5.55
N ASN A 99 -25.28 4.00 4.26
CA ASN A 99 -26.60 3.83 3.63
C ASN A 99 -26.52 3.21 2.23
N PRO A 100 -26.41 1.87 2.13
CA PRO A 100 -26.31 1.17 0.86
C PRO A 100 -27.54 1.31 -0.05
N SER A 101 -28.71 1.71 0.50
CA SER A 101 -29.95 1.87 -0.29
C SER A 101 -29.91 3.07 -1.25
N LEU A 102 -29.01 4.04 -1.00
CA LEU A 102 -28.79 5.18 -1.89
C LEU A 102 -28.25 4.75 -3.26
N ALA A 103 -27.77 3.51 -3.43
CA ALA A 103 -27.31 2.98 -4.71
C ALA A 103 -28.33 3.18 -5.83
N LEU A 104 -29.62 2.95 -5.57
CA LEU A 104 -30.71 3.12 -6.54
C LEU A 104 -30.82 4.57 -7.04
N LEU A 105 -30.67 5.54 -6.14
CA LEU A 105 -30.74 6.96 -6.46
C LEU A 105 -29.48 7.43 -7.19
N LEU A 106 -28.31 7.09 -6.65
CA LEU A 106 -27.00 7.50 -7.20
C LEU A 106 -26.75 6.91 -8.58
N ALA A 107 -27.25 5.70 -8.84
CA ALA A 107 -27.16 5.06 -10.15
C ALA A 107 -28.16 5.62 -11.18
N ARG A 108 -29.15 6.43 -10.77
CA ARG A 108 -30.21 6.92 -11.65
C ARG A 108 -29.69 8.08 -12.53
N PRO A 109 -29.93 8.04 -13.85
CA PRO A 109 -29.64 9.17 -14.72
C PRO A 109 -30.32 10.47 -14.24
N GLY A 110 -29.56 11.56 -14.17
CA GLY A 110 -30.05 12.88 -13.80
C GLY A 110 -30.11 13.17 -12.30
N PHE A 111 -29.77 12.21 -11.42
CA PHE A 111 -29.67 12.49 -9.98
C PHE A 111 -28.37 13.24 -9.64
N LEU A 112 -27.22 12.66 -10.00
CA LEU A 112 -25.93 13.33 -9.83
C LEU A 112 -25.69 14.33 -10.97
N PRO A 113 -25.25 15.56 -10.66
CA PRO A 113 -24.69 16.42 -11.71
C PRO A 113 -23.44 15.75 -12.29
N GLN A 114 -23.25 15.91 -13.61
CA GLN A 114 -22.18 15.22 -14.35
C GLN A 114 -21.27 16.24 -15.02
N GLY A 115 -19.98 16.23 -14.66
CA GLY A 115 -18.92 17.00 -15.29
C GLY A 115 -18.11 16.18 -16.32
N PRO A 116 -16.93 16.67 -16.70
CA PRO A 116 -16.08 16.05 -17.73
C PRO A 116 -15.72 14.59 -17.47
N ARG A 117 -15.58 14.16 -16.21
CA ARG A 117 -15.18 12.78 -15.86
C ARG A 117 -16.21 11.74 -16.30
N PHE A 118 -17.48 12.12 -16.47
CA PHE A 118 -18.52 11.25 -17.01
C PHE A 118 -18.44 11.07 -18.53
N ALA A 119 -17.90 12.05 -19.27
CA ALA A 119 -17.88 12.04 -20.74
C ALA A 119 -16.91 11.00 -21.33
N GLY A 120 -15.81 10.70 -20.63
CA GLY A 120 -14.83 9.67 -21.02
C GLY A 120 -15.40 8.25 -21.12
N GLN A 121 -16.65 8.02 -20.68
CA GLN A 121 -17.28 6.71 -20.66
C GLN A 121 -18.08 6.34 -21.92
N LYS A 122 -18.22 7.25 -22.90
CA LYS A 122 -19.06 7.03 -24.09
C LYS A 122 -18.65 5.80 -24.93
N GLY A 123 -17.41 5.32 -24.83
CA GLY A 123 -16.95 4.06 -25.45
C GLY A 123 -17.24 2.78 -24.66
N SER A 124 -17.81 2.87 -23.45
CA SER A 124 -17.97 1.78 -22.48
C SER A 124 -19.41 1.55 -22.00
N ALA A 125 -20.41 2.17 -22.65
CA ALA A 125 -21.81 2.09 -22.22
C ALA A 125 -22.33 0.65 -22.07
N ALA A 126 -21.77 -0.31 -22.84
CA ALA A 126 -22.06 -1.74 -22.72
C ALA A 126 -21.45 -2.39 -21.46
N SER A 127 -20.27 -1.95 -20.98
CA SER A 127 -19.62 -2.50 -19.78
C SER A 127 -20.15 -1.89 -18.48
N SER A 128 -20.56 -0.61 -18.49
CA SER A 128 -21.17 0.04 -17.32
C SER A 128 -22.57 -0.52 -16.98
N ARG A 129 -23.34 -0.97 -17.98
CA ARG A 129 -24.64 -1.64 -17.76
C ARG A 129 -24.53 -3.06 -17.22
N ALA A 130 -23.37 -3.70 -17.35
CA ALA A 130 -23.12 -5.06 -16.85
C ALA A 130 -22.67 -5.08 -15.38
N LEU A 131 -22.42 -3.93 -14.76
CA LEU A 131 -22.02 -3.85 -13.36
C LEU A 131 -23.20 -4.07 -12.41
N PRO A 132 -22.97 -4.72 -11.26
CA PRO A 132 -23.92 -4.69 -10.15
C PRO A 132 -24.30 -3.24 -9.80
N GLU A 133 -25.54 -3.02 -9.37
CA GLU A 133 -26.05 -1.69 -9.09
C GLU A 133 -25.21 -0.91 -8.07
N GLN A 134 -24.78 -1.59 -7.01
CA GLN A 134 -23.88 -1.04 -5.99
C GLN A 134 -22.57 -0.51 -6.60
N ASP A 135 -21.96 -1.29 -7.49
CA ASP A 135 -20.69 -0.93 -8.13
C ASP A 135 -20.90 0.23 -9.12
N ARG A 136 -22.03 0.26 -9.83
CA ARG A 136 -22.38 1.39 -10.72
C ARG A 136 -22.59 2.68 -9.92
N ALA A 137 -23.29 2.61 -8.79
CA ALA A 137 -23.48 3.74 -7.89
C ALA A 137 -22.16 4.24 -7.30
N LYS A 138 -21.29 3.34 -6.82
CA LYS A 138 -19.95 3.69 -6.31
C LYS A 138 -19.11 4.38 -7.37
N ARG A 139 -19.13 3.86 -8.61
CA ARG A 139 -18.42 4.47 -9.72
C ARG A 139 -18.93 5.88 -10.01
N PHE A 140 -20.24 6.10 -10.09
CA PHE A 140 -20.79 7.44 -10.34
C PHE A 140 -20.52 8.41 -9.18
N ALA A 141 -20.62 7.95 -7.93
CA ALA A 141 -20.24 8.71 -6.75
C ALA A 141 -18.75 9.09 -6.76
N THR A 142 -17.87 8.17 -7.20
CA THR A 142 -16.42 8.42 -7.35
C THR A 142 -16.17 9.50 -8.41
N LEU A 143 -16.76 9.38 -9.61
CA LEU A 143 -16.62 10.40 -10.67
C LEU A 143 -17.14 11.78 -10.23
N TYR A 144 -18.25 11.80 -9.47
CA TYR A 144 -18.80 13.03 -8.92
C TYR A 144 -17.81 13.72 -7.96
N LEU A 145 -17.13 12.96 -7.09
CA LEU A 145 -16.07 13.52 -6.25
C LEU A 145 -14.85 13.95 -7.08
N GLU A 146 -14.50 13.22 -8.14
CA GLU A 146 -13.40 13.59 -9.05
C GLU A 146 -13.69 14.91 -9.76
N ASP A 147 -14.90 15.12 -10.28
CA ASP A 147 -15.30 16.39 -10.90
C ASP A 147 -15.19 17.56 -9.92
N LEU A 148 -15.62 17.38 -8.65
CA LEU A 148 -15.46 18.40 -7.61
C LEU A 148 -13.99 18.64 -7.26
N ALA A 149 -13.17 17.59 -7.19
CA ALA A 149 -11.75 17.72 -6.93
C ALA A 149 -11.03 18.46 -8.06
N ASP A 150 -11.37 18.19 -9.32
CA ASP A 150 -10.84 18.91 -10.49
C ASP A 150 -11.21 20.41 -10.43
N LEU A 151 -12.45 20.74 -10.04
CA LEU A 151 -12.88 22.13 -9.82
C LEU A 151 -12.03 22.80 -8.74
N ILE A 152 -11.90 22.15 -7.57
CA ILE A 152 -11.15 22.68 -6.43
C ILE A 152 -9.68 22.89 -6.81
N GLN A 153 -9.08 21.92 -7.50
CA GLN A 153 -7.71 22.02 -7.98
C GLN A 153 -7.54 23.18 -8.96
N ALA A 154 -8.46 23.36 -9.89
CA ALA A 154 -8.38 24.41 -10.90
C ALA A 154 -8.62 25.82 -10.34
N THR A 155 -9.22 25.96 -9.16
CA THR A 155 -9.74 27.26 -8.69
C THR A 155 -9.34 27.65 -7.27
N VAL A 156 -9.48 26.78 -6.27
CA VAL A 156 -9.42 27.17 -4.85
C VAL A 156 -8.18 26.62 -4.16
N SER A 157 -7.69 25.46 -4.56
CA SER A 157 -6.55 24.80 -3.92
C SER A 157 -5.75 24.01 -4.96
N PRO A 158 -4.79 24.65 -5.65
CA PRO A 158 -4.00 24.04 -6.73
C PRO A 158 -3.24 22.76 -6.36
N HIS A 159 -2.96 22.57 -5.08
CA HIS A 159 -2.21 21.41 -4.58
C HIS A 159 -3.11 20.21 -4.20
N PHE A 160 -4.43 20.33 -4.29
CA PHE A 160 -5.37 19.28 -3.91
C PHE A 160 -5.66 18.31 -5.07
N ALA A 161 -5.64 17.00 -4.77
CA ALA A 161 -6.24 15.95 -5.58
C ALA A 161 -6.76 14.82 -4.67
N LEU A 162 -7.68 13.99 -5.16
CA LEU A 162 -8.27 12.91 -4.36
C LEU A 162 -7.29 11.80 -3.96
N SER A 163 -6.21 11.62 -4.72
CA SER A 163 -5.19 10.58 -4.47
C SER A 163 -3.81 11.15 -4.14
N ARG A 164 -3.64 12.47 -4.22
CA ARG A 164 -2.36 13.17 -4.05
C ARG A 164 -2.59 14.53 -3.40
N TYR A 165 -1.67 14.94 -2.53
CA TYR A 165 -1.69 16.28 -1.94
C TYR A 165 -0.28 16.87 -2.01
N ALA A 166 -0.12 18.01 -2.70
CA ALA A 166 1.14 18.76 -2.81
C ALA A 166 2.41 17.95 -3.18
N GLU A 167 2.27 16.75 -3.77
CA GLU A 167 3.37 15.78 -3.97
C GLU A 167 4.53 16.35 -4.81
N HIS A 168 4.22 17.22 -5.78
CA HIS A 168 5.21 17.87 -6.64
C HIS A 168 6.15 18.83 -5.90
N ILE A 169 5.75 19.36 -4.74
CA ILE A 169 6.57 20.28 -3.93
C ILE A 169 7.70 19.50 -3.23
N ALA A 170 7.43 18.24 -2.86
CA ALA A 170 8.33 17.40 -2.06
C ALA A 170 9.15 16.41 -2.89
N ARG A 171 8.78 16.17 -4.15
CA ARG A 171 9.48 15.23 -5.04
C ARG A 171 10.83 15.81 -5.46
N ALA A 172 11.91 15.10 -5.16
CA ALA A 172 13.29 15.49 -5.46
C ALA A 172 13.72 16.84 -4.83
N ALA A 173 13.14 17.21 -3.68
CA ALA A 173 13.49 18.40 -2.93
C ALA A 173 14.86 18.26 -2.24
N SER A 174 15.95 18.42 -2.99
CA SER A 174 17.29 18.34 -2.40
C SER A 174 17.61 19.51 -1.46
N SER A 175 16.84 20.60 -1.57
CA SER A 175 16.85 21.79 -0.72
C SER A 175 15.53 21.92 0.04
N PHE A 176 15.58 22.44 1.27
CA PHE A 176 14.39 22.73 2.07
C PHE A 176 13.66 24.01 1.64
N GLU A 177 14.27 24.82 0.76
CA GLU A 177 13.72 26.11 0.29
C GLU A 177 12.30 25.98 -0.26
N THR A 178 12.02 24.93 -1.05
CA THR A 178 10.70 24.73 -1.67
C THR A 178 9.60 24.55 -0.64
N ILE A 179 9.91 23.98 0.53
CA ILE A 179 8.96 23.81 1.62
C ILE A 179 8.76 25.12 2.37
N ILE A 180 9.83 25.87 2.61
CA ILE A 180 9.75 27.21 3.23
C ILE A 180 8.86 28.12 2.39
N ASP A 181 9.12 28.20 1.09
CA ASP A 181 8.34 29.01 0.15
C ASP A 181 6.87 28.59 0.16
N ALA A 182 6.59 27.29 0.09
CA ALA A 182 5.22 26.77 0.09
C ALA A 182 4.47 27.07 1.40
N VAL A 183 5.14 26.94 2.56
CA VAL A 183 4.53 27.21 3.87
C VAL A 183 4.36 28.71 4.13
N ALA A 184 5.18 29.56 3.51
CA ALA A 184 5.06 31.02 3.63
C ALA A 184 3.82 31.59 2.90
N VAL A 185 3.32 30.89 1.87
CA VAL A 185 2.06 31.27 1.18
C VAL A 185 0.87 31.17 2.15
N PRO A 186 -0.09 32.12 2.13
CA PRO A 186 -1.30 32.06 2.96
C PRO A 186 -2.05 30.72 2.81
N PRO A 187 -2.62 30.17 3.90
CA PRO A 187 -3.35 28.90 3.85
C PRO A 187 -4.49 28.91 2.84
N THR A 188 -4.50 27.94 1.93
CA THR A 188 -5.63 27.65 1.03
C THR A 188 -6.84 27.15 1.83
N LEU A 189 -8.01 27.02 1.18
CA LEU A 189 -9.19 26.49 1.86
C LEU A 189 -8.96 25.07 2.42
N THR A 190 -8.24 24.21 1.69
CA THR A 190 -7.89 22.87 2.20
C THR A 190 -6.95 22.92 3.41
N ASP A 191 -5.97 23.85 3.40
CA ASP A 191 -5.11 24.07 4.56
C ASP A 191 -5.92 24.55 5.77
N GLN A 192 -6.90 25.42 5.57
CA GLN A 192 -7.76 25.94 6.64
C GLN A 192 -8.56 24.80 7.29
N PHE A 193 -9.23 23.95 6.52
CA PHE A 193 -9.97 22.80 7.04
C PHE A 193 -9.06 21.78 7.77
N MET A 194 -7.86 21.56 7.26
CA MET A 194 -6.86 20.73 7.94
C MET A 194 -6.46 21.35 9.28
N LEU A 195 -6.16 22.65 9.31
CA LEU A 195 -5.76 23.38 10.53
C LEU A 195 -6.88 23.45 11.57
N GLU A 196 -8.13 23.63 11.14
CA GLU A 196 -9.30 23.55 12.05
C GLU A 196 -9.37 22.19 12.75
N SER A 197 -9.23 21.10 11.99
CA SER A 197 -9.24 19.74 12.53
C SER A 197 -8.09 19.51 13.51
N LEU A 198 -6.89 20.02 13.18
CA LEU A 198 -5.75 20.01 14.10
C LEU A 198 -6.10 20.71 15.43
N TRP A 199 -6.64 21.93 15.38
CA TRP A 199 -6.87 22.73 16.57
C TRP A 199 -7.93 22.11 17.49
N GLU A 200 -8.99 21.51 16.94
CA GLU A 200 -9.97 20.76 17.74
C GLU A 200 -9.32 19.61 18.54
N HIS A 201 -8.34 18.92 17.96
CA HIS A 201 -7.60 17.88 18.68
C HIS A 201 -6.66 18.44 19.73
N LEU A 202 -5.91 19.51 19.42
CA LEU A 202 -4.98 20.14 20.36
C LEU A 202 -5.72 20.75 21.56
N GLU A 203 -6.85 21.39 21.35
CA GLU A 203 -7.67 21.99 22.42
C GLU A 203 -8.30 20.92 23.32
N ARG A 204 -8.77 19.81 22.73
CA ARG A 204 -9.37 18.71 23.48
C ARG A 204 -8.37 17.92 24.30
N LEU A 205 -7.18 17.67 23.75
CA LEU A 205 -6.19 16.75 24.35
C LEU A 205 -5.06 17.45 25.10
N ASN A 206 -4.78 18.72 24.77
CA ASN A 206 -3.66 19.50 25.29
C ASN A 206 -2.33 18.71 25.37
N PRO A 207 -1.85 18.11 24.26
CA PRO A 207 -0.67 17.27 24.27
C PRO A 207 0.60 18.08 24.52
N SER A 208 1.61 17.43 25.11
CA SER A 208 2.95 18.02 25.26
C SER A 208 3.91 17.58 24.14
N LEU A 209 3.58 16.49 23.44
CA LEU A 209 4.33 15.96 22.30
C LEU A 209 3.38 15.67 21.13
N VAL A 210 3.65 16.26 19.97
CA VAL A 210 2.98 15.95 18.70
C VAL A 210 3.94 15.21 17.78
N CYS A 211 3.53 14.05 17.28
CA CYS A 211 4.31 13.25 16.35
C CYS A 211 3.66 13.28 14.96
N LEU A 212 4.39 13.75 13.96
CA LEU A 212 3.95 13.81 12.57
C LEU A 212 4.54 12.64 11.78
N THR A 213 3.69 11.73 11.29
CA THR A 213 4.14 10.64 10.42
C THR A 213 4.14 11.08 8.96
N VAL A 214 5.30 11.05 8.31
CA VAL A 214 5.50 11.40 6.90
C VAL A 214 5.96 10.15 6.15
N PRO A 215 5.03 9.28 5.73
CA PRO A 215 5.37 8.07 5.01
C PRO A 215 5.75 8.29 3.55
N PHE A 216 5.20 9.33 2.91
CA PHE A 216 5.41 9.61 1.50
C PHE A 216 5.65 11.11 1.26
N PRO A 217 6.23 11.52 0.12
CA PRO A 217 6.49 12.92 -0.20
C PRO A 217 5.24 13.81 -0.09
N GLY A 218 4.05 13.33 -0.47
CA GLY A 218 2.83 14.14 -0.40
C GLY A 218 2.34 14.45 1.02
N ASN A 219 2.85 13.79 2.07
CA ASN A 219 2.56 14.18 3.46
C ASN A 219 3.42 15.36 3.93
N LEU A 220 4.53 15.66 3.25
CA LEU A 220 5.59 16.52 3.77
C LEU A 220 5.14 17.97 3.95
N TYR A 221 4.52 18.55 2.92
CA TYR A 221 3.99 19.91 2.99
C TYR A 221 2.94 20.05 4.10
N GLY A 222 1.99 19.11 4.17
CA GLY A 222 0.97 19.09 5.23
C GLY A 222 1.62 19.03 6.62
N ALA A 223 2.63 18.18 6.81
CA ALA A 223 3.35 18.08 8.08
C ALA A 223 3.99 19.41 8.51
N PHE A 224 4.71 20.08 7.60
CA PHE A 224 5.35 21.37 7.92
C PHE A 224 4.34 22.51 8.09
N ARG A 225 3.21 22.49 7.37
CA ARG A 225 2.11 23.46 7.55
C ARG A 225 1.47 23.32 8.94
N LEU A 226 1.24 22.08 9.39
CA LEU A 226 0.76 21.79 10.75
C LEU A 226 1.78 22.25 11.79
N ALA A 227 3.04 21.86 11.63
CA ALA A 227 4.13 22.21 12.54
C ALA A 227 4.30 23.74 12.67
N HIS A 228 4.25 24.46 11.54
CA HIS A 228 4.29 25.92 11.52
C HIS A 228 3.14 26.55 12.34
N SER A 229 1.91 26.07 12.15
CA SER A 229 0.75 26.57 12.89
C SER A 229 0.89 26.32 14.40
N ILE A 230 1.36 25.12 14.78
CA ILE A 230 1.61 24.78 16.19
C ILE A 230 2.68 25.69 16.78
N LYS A 231 3.85 25.82 16.15
CA LYS A 231 4.95 26.66 16.66
C LYS A 231 4.56 28.13 16.83
N ASN A 232 3.69 28.66 15.97
CA ASN A 232 3.22 30.04 16.08
C ASN A 232 2.24 30.29 17.24
N ARG A 233 1.40 29.30 17.61
CA ARG A 233 0.34 29.46 18.64
C ARG A 233 0.67 28.79 19.98
N ARG A 234 1.40 27.69 19.94
CA ARG A 234 1.75 26.81 21.07
C ARG A 234 3.21 26.34 20.93
N PRO A 235 4.20 27.26 21.02
CA PRO A 235 5.63 26.92 20.92
C PRO A 235 6.12 25.99 22.05
N ASP A 236 5.32 25.85 23.12
CA ASP A 236 5.55 24.93 24.23
C ASP A 236 5.39 23.45 23.84
N ILE A 237 4.64 23.16 22.77
CA ILE A 237 4.45 21.79 22.28
C ILE A 237 5.70 21.34 21.53
N VAL A 238 6.24 20.19 21.95
CA VAL A 238 7.34 19.52 21.27
C VAL A 238 6.80 18.78 20.05
N ILE A 239 7.49 18.88 18.92
CA ILE A 239 7.10 18.29 17.65
C ILE A 239 8.20 17.36 17.15
N ALA A 240 7.85 16.09 16.93
CA ALA A 240 8.73 15.09 16.32
C ALA A 240 8.18 14.68 14.95
N LEU A 241 9.06 14.55 13.96
CA LEU A 241 8.73 14.09 12.61
C LEU A 241 9.40 12.74 12.35
N GLY A 242 8.67 11.79 11.77
CA GLY A 242 9.19 10.47 11.41
C GLY A 242 8.45 9.87 10.22
N GLY A 243 8.65 8.57 9.95
CA GLY A 243 7.98 7.84 8.87
C GLY A 243 8.91 7.43 7.72
N GLY A 244 8.33 6.79 6.70
CA GLY A 244 9.04 6.29 5.52
C GLY A 244 9.90 7.37 4.86
N TYR A 245 9.32 8.53 4.56
CA TYR A 245 10.04 9.63 3.90
C TYR A 245 11.21 10.17 4.74
N ALA A 246 11.07 10.22 6.07
CA ALA A 246 12.19 10.60 6.92
C ALA A 246 13.33 9.58 6.80
N THR A 247 12.97 8.29 6.79
CA THR A 247 13.87 7.14 6.78
C THR A 247 14.61 6.97 5.45
N THR A 248 13.98 7.24 4.31
CA THR A 248 14.60 7.05 3.00
C THR A 248 15.25 8.33 2.46
N GLU A 249 14.77 9.52 2.81
CA GLU A 249 15.22 10.75 2.14
C GLU A 249 16.05 11.65 3.06
N LEU A 250 15.79 11.68 4.37
CA LEU A 250 16.38 12.66 5.30
C LEU A 250 17.63 12.15 6.04
N ARG A 251 18.23 11.03 5.63
CA ARG A 251 19.38 10.42 6.32
C ARG A 251 20.64 11.28 6.37
N ARG A 252 20.77 12.27 5.50
CA ARG A 252 21.90 13.21 5.46
C ARG A 252 21.51 14.64 5.81
N LEU A 253 20.33 14.83 6.43
CA LEU A 253 19.79 16.13 6.80
C LEU A 253 20.85 17.00 7.48
N SER A 254 21.09 18.18 6.91
CA SER A 254 22.06 19.14 7.42
C SER A 254 21.56 20.59 7.41
N ASP A 255 20.41 20.86 6.79
CA ASP A 255 19.77 22.18 6.82
C ASP A 255 19.12 22.45 8.19
N PRO A 256 19.62 23.42 8.99
CA PRO A 256 19.10 23.69 10.32
C PRO A 256 17.69 24.31 10.31
N ARG A 257 17.24 24.87 9.17
CA ARG A 257 15.94 25.54 9.04
C ARG A 257 14.75 24.59 9.17
N VAL A 258 14.97 23.29 8.95
CA VAL A 258 13.96 22.26 9.26
C VAL A 258 13.51 22.36 10.73
N PHE A 259 14.44 22.71 11.62
CA PHE A 259 14.19 22.80 13.06
C PHE A 259 13.58 24.14 13.50
N ASP A 260 13.24 25.02 12.56
CA ASP A 260 12.35 26.16 12.84
C ASP A 260 10.88 25.72 12.92
N TYR A 261 10.57 24.53 12.39
CA TYR A 261 9.23 23.97 12.34
C TYR A 261 9.06 22.78 13.30
N VAL A 262 10.05 21.90 13.40
CA VAL A 262 10.02 20.69 14.24
C VAL A 262 11.18 20.67 15.23
N ASP A 263 11.07 19.96 16.35
CA ASP A 263 12.17 19.86 17.31
C ASP A 263 13.08 18.65 17.02
N TYR A 264 12.49 17.57 16.51
CA TYR A 264 13.16 16.30 16.30
C TYR A 264 12.75 15.64 14.98
N VAL A 265 13.70 14.97 14.31
CA VAL A 265 13.44 14.07 13.18
C VAL A 265 13.98 12.68 13.52
N THR A 266 13.12 11.67 13.56
CA THR A 266 13.48 10.28 13.89
C THR A 266 13.51 9.40 12.65
N LEU A 267 14.45 8.45 12.59
CA LEU A 267 14.59 7.50 11.47
C LEU A 267 14.26 6.05 11.87
N ASP A 268 13.95 5.25 10.85
CA ASP A 268 13.68 3.81 10.93
C ASP A 268 12.47 3.52 11.86
N ASP A 269 12.45 2.36 12.52
CA ASP A 269 11.36 1.96 13.40
C ASP A 269 11.19 2.96 14.55
N GLY A 270 9.96 3.46 14.71
CA GLY A 270 9.65 4.59 15.58
C GLY A 270 9.56 4.25 17.06
N GLU A 271 9.40 2.99 17.43
CA GLU A 271 9.18 2.54 18.82
C GLU A 271 10.32 2.96 19.74
N ARG A 272 11.57 2.68 19.35
CA ARG A 272 12.76 3.00 20.16
C ARG A 272 13.11 4.49 20.15
N PRO A 273 13.18 5.19 18.99
CA PRO A 273 13.40 6.63 18.93
C PRO A 273 12.35 7.43 19.71
N LEU A 274 11.07 7.09 19.58
CA LEU A 274 10.00 7.81 20.27
C LEU A 274 10.06 7.61 21.78
N LEU A 275 10.34 6.39 22.25
CA LEU A 275 10.56 6.15 23.68
C LEU A 275 11.76 6.94 24.19
N SER A 276 12.85 6.99 23.43
CA SER A 276 14.03 7.78 23.76
C SER A 276 13.73 9.29 23.85
N LEU A 277 12.82 9.82 23.02
CA LEU A 277 12.37 11.20 23.11
C LEU A 277 11.52 11.43 24.37
N ILE A 278 10.59 10.52 24.67
CA ILE A 278 9.73 10.60 25.86
C ILE A 278 10.55 10.56 27.16
N GLU A 279 11.58 9.69 27.22
CA GLU A 279 12.53 9.64 28.33
C GLU A 279 13.31 10.95 28.49
N HIS A 280 13.63 11.63 27.39
CA HIS A 280 14.28 12.94 27.45
C HIS A 280 13.35 14.04 27.97
N LEU A 281 12.10 14.07 27.50
CA LEU A 281 11.10 15.03 27.96
C LEU A 281 10.74 14.87 29.44
N THR A 282 11.03 13.69 30.01
CA THR A 282 10.86 13.39 31.45
C THR A 282 12.17 13.48 32.24
N GLU A 283 13.25 14.00 31.63
CA GLU A 283 14.61 14.14 32.19
C GLU A 283 15.31 12.82 32.56
N ALA A 284 14.78 11.68 32.14
CA ALA A 284 15.39 10.38 32.33
C ALA A 284 16.54 10.09 31.35
N ARG A 285 16.63 10.85 30.25
CA ARG A 285 17.67 10.66 29.21
C ARG A 285 18.22 11.99 28.69
N PRO A 286 19.55 12.16 28.55
CA PRO A 286 20.12 13.31 27.85
C PRO A 286 20.00 13.17 26.33
N ARG A 287 19.83 14.30 25.61
CA ARG A 287 19.73 14.34 24.14
C ARG A 287 20.91 13.71 23.39
N THR A 288 22.09 13.65 24.00
CA THR A 288 23.29 12.99 23.42
C THR A 288 23.15 11.47 23.30
N ARG A 289 22.18 10.88 24.02
CA ARG A 289 21.89 9.46 24.02
C ARG A 289 20.60 9.12 23.27
N PHE A 290 20.15 9.98 22.35
CA PHE A 290 19.01 9.63 21.52
C PHE A 290 19.28 8.45 20.61
N CYS A 291 18.23 7.68 20.28
CA CYS A 291 18.27 6.67 19.25
C CYS A 291 17.82 7.29 17.91
N ARG A 292 18.64 7.17 16.86
CA ARG A 292 18.35 7.58 15.47
C ARG A 292 17.59 8.91 15.30
N THR A 293 18.03 9.95 16.00
CA THR A 293 17.31 11.23 16.04
C THR A 293 18.20 12.38 15.61
N PHE A 294 17.72 13.19 14.67
CA PHE A 294 18.28 14.50 14.40
C PHE A 294 17.62 15.57 15.28
N TYR A 295 18.44 16.52 15.73
CA TYR A 295 17.99 17.72 16.41
C TYR A 295 18.93 18.89 16.09
N ARG A 296 18.48 20.11 16.39
CA ARG A 296 19.32 21.30 16.27
C ARG A 296 20.06 21.58 17.57
N ASP A 297 21.38 21.73 17.49
CA ASP A 297 22.22 22.30 18.55
C ASP A 297 22.81 23.63 18.07
N LYS A 298 22.27 24.74 18.57
CA LYS A 298 22.56 26.10 18.08
C LYS A 298 22.23 26.20 16.59
N ASP A 299 23.21 26.45 15.73
CA ASP A 299 23.03 26.59 14.27
C ASP A 299 23.42 25.32 13.49
N ARG A 300 23.61 24.19 14.18
CA ARG A 300 24.04 22.93 13.56
C ARG A 300 23.03 21.81 13.77
N VAL A 301 22.82 21.04 12.72
CA VAL A 301 22.08 19.77 12.80
C VAL A 301 23.00 18.70 13.37
N VAL A 302 22.52 18.00 14.40
CA VAL A 302 23.23 16.91 15.08
C VAL A 302 22.41 15.64 14.93
N PHE A 303 23.04 14.56 14.49
CA PHE A 303 22.49 13.21 14.53
C PHE A 303 22.98 12.49 15.77
N ALA A 304 22.07 12.13 16.68
CA ALA A 304 22.38 11.29 17.83
C ALA A 304 21.82 9.88 17.62
N ASN A 305 22.68 8.90 17.83
CA ASN A 305 22.35 7.49 17.70
C ASN A 305 23.12 6.64 18.71
N ASP A 306 22.57 6.53 19.92
CA ASP A 306 23.03 5.60 20.94
C ASP A 306 22.65 4.17 20.54
N THR A 307 23.67 3.36 20.28
CA THR A 307 23.53 1.95 19.88
C THR A 307 23.59 0.99 21.06
N SER A 308 23.66 1.49 22.29
CA SER A 308 23.65 0.65 23.50
C SER A 308 22.27 0.07 23.81
N ASP A 309 21.20 0.71 23.34
CA ASP A 309 19.84 0.19 23.48
C ASP A 309 19.55 -0.90 22.45
N ARG A 310 18.95 -2.00 22.90
CA ARG A 310 18.45 -3.05 22.00
C ARG A 310 17.22 -2.58 21.23
N GLU A 311 17.07 -3.00 19.98
CA GLU A 311 15.77 -2.90 19.28
C GLU A 311 14.69 -3.74 19.99
N PHE A 312 13.44 -3.35 19.78
CA PHE A 312 12.31 -4.18 20.20
C PHE A 312 12.11 -5.32 19.19
N SER A 313 12.00 -6.53 19.71
CA SER A 313 11.63 -7.71 18.92
C SER A 313 10.16 -7.65 18.51
N MET A 314 9.77 -8.44 17.51
CA MET A 314 8.37 -8.55 17.06
C MET A 314 7.44 -9.11 18.17
N ALA A 315 8.00 -9.76 19.18
CA ALA A 315 7.26 -10.17 20.37
C ALA A 315 6.95 -8.99 21.33
N GLU A 316 7.73 -7.91 21.30
CA GLU A 316 7.69 -6.80 22.27
C GLU A 316 6.96 -5.54 21.78
N ILE A 317 6.70 -5.43 20.48
CA ILE A 317 6.10 -4.23 19.85
C ILE A 317 4.62 -4.01 20.22
N GLY A 318 3.95 -4.99 20.83
CA GLY A 318 2.54 -4.83 21.23
C GLY A 318 1.56 -5.31 20.14
N CYS A 319 0.32 -4.83 20.20
CA CYS A 319 -0.67 -4.98 19.13
C CYS A 319 -1.03 -3.58 18.66
N PRO A 320 -1.12 -3.30 17.35
CA PRO A 320 -1.63 -2.02 16.89
C PRO A 320 -3.07 -1.82 17.37
N THR A 321 -3.47 -0.57 17.54
CA THR A 321 -4.85 -0.18 17.85
C THR A 321 -5.32 0.90 16.89
N TYR A 322 -6.53 0.75 16.37
CA TYR A 322 -7.22 1.74 15.55
C TYR A 322 -8.13 2.64 16.39
N SER A 323 -8.20 2.42 17.70
CA SER A 323 -8.89 3.30 18.64
C SER A 323 -8.36 4.73 18.54
N GLY A 324 -9.28 5.67 18.31
CA GLY A 324 -8.98 7.08 18.01
C GLY A 324 -9.09 7.43 16.54
N LEU A 325 -9.04 6.44 15.63
CA LEU A 325 -9.28 6.62 14.20
C LEU A 325 -10.74 6.30 13.87
N THR A 326 -11.41 7.17 13.13
CA THR A 326 -12.83 7.01 12.79
C THR A 326 -13.00 6.08 11.59
N LEU A 327 -12.79 4.77 11.77
CA LEU A 327 -12.80 3.77 10.68
C LEU A 327 -14.08 3.74 9.83
N GLY A 328 -15.22 4.15 10.38
CA GLY A 328 -16.50 4.28 9.65
C GLY A 328 -16.60 5.52 8.76
N ARG A 329 -15.67 6.48 8.89
CA ARG A 329 -15.69 7.74 8.12
C ARG A 329 -14.86 7.69 6.83
N TYR A 330 -14.04 6.65 6.64
CA TYR A 330 -13.27 6.45 5.42
C TYR A 330 -14.17 6.10 4.23
N LEU A 331 -13.78 6.52 3.03
CA LEU A 331 -14.54 6.40 1.79
C LEU A 331 -14.10 5.17 0.99
N THR A 332 -15.07 4.43 0.46
CA THR A 332 -14.83 3.34 -0.49
C THR A 332 -15.04 3.85 -1.92
N ILE A 333 -13.95 4.25 -2.57
CA ILE A 333 -13.95 4.70 -3.97
C ILE A 333 -13.73 3.52 -4.93
N LEU A 334 -14.30 3.61 -6.13
CA LEU A 334 -14.22 2.56 -7.14
C LEU A 334 -13.59 3.07 -8.44
N ASP A 335 -12.26 3.02 -8.48
CA ASP A 335 -11.46 3.44 -9.65
C ASP A 335 -11.41 2.35 -10.74
N SER A 336 -11.57 1.09 -10.33
CA SER A 336 -11.45 -0.08 -11.22
C SER A 336 -12.39 -1.20 -10.79
N THR A 337 -12.99 -1.87 -11.77
CA THR A 337 -13.85 -3.05 -11.55
C THR A 337 -13.04 -4.34 -11.47
N ASN A 338 -11.71 -4.27 -11.61
CA ASN A 338 -10.83 -5.41 -11.47
C ASN A 338 -10.81 -5.86 -9.99
N PRO A 339 -11.08 -7.15 -9.69
CA PRO A 339 -11.21 -7.62 -8.31
C PRO A 339 -9.93 -7.45 -7.49
N MET A 340 -8.76 -7.52 -8.13
CA MET A 340 -7.48 -7.28 -7.46
C MET A 340 -7.36 -5.81 -7.04
N HIS A 341 -7.75 -4.87 -7.91
CA HIS A 341 -7.66 -3.43 -7.64
C HIS A 341 -8.57 -2.98 -6.49
N ARG A 342 -9.74 -3.63 -6.34
CA ARG A 342 -10.68 -3.36 -5.24
C ARG A 342 -10.05 -3.55 -3.85
N LEU A 343 -9.03 -4.41 -3.72
CA LEU A 343 -8.35 -4.61 -2.44
C LEU A 343 -7.66 -3.34 -1.92
N TRP A 344 -7.20 -2.46 -2.81
CA TRP A 344 -6.57 -1.19 -2.41
C TRP A 344 -7.54 -0.02 -2.29
N SER A 345 -8.70 -0.07 -2.94
CA SER A 345 -9.63 1.05 -3.01
C SER A 345 -10.86 0.89 -2.10
N GLU A 346 -11.24 -0.35 -1.77
CA GLU A 346 -12.44 -0.63 -1.00
C GLU A 346 -12.15 -1.04 0.45
N GLY A 347 -12.86 -0.39 1.37
CA GLY A 347 -12.82 -0.72 2.79
C GLY A 347 -11.48 -0.47 3.46
N HIS A 348 -11.45 -0.78 4.75
CA HIS A 348 -10.23 -0.77 5.55
C HIS A 348 -9.86 -2.20 5.96
N TRP A 349 -8.57 -2.50 5.77
CA TRP A 349 -7.90 -3.73 6.16
C TRP A 349 -7.14 -3.52 7.46
N ASN A 350 -7.28 -4.46 8.40
CA ASN A 350 -6.41 -4.54 9.57
C ASN A 350 -4.98 -4.86 9.09
N LYS A 351 -4.02 -3.97 9.34
CA LYS A 351 -2.64 -4.11 8.86
C LYS A 351 -1.78 -4.79 9.92
N LEU A 352 -1.20 -5.93 9.58
CA LEU A 352 -0.28 -6.69 10.43
C LEU A 352 0.99 -7.06 9.65
N THR A 353 2.02 -7.52 10.34
CA THR A 353 3.29 -7.94 9.73
C THR A 353 3.58 -9.38 10.16
N VAL A 354 3.78 -10.27 9.19
CA VAL A 354 4.14 -11.67 9.44
C VAL A 354 5.63 -11.78 9.82
N ALA A 355 6.47 -10.97 9.19
CA ALA A 355 7.88 -10.80 9.46
C ALA A 355 8.34 -9.36 9.15
N HIS A 356 9.11 -8.80 10.06
CA HIS A 356 9.84 -7.55 9.82
C HIS A 356 11.06 -7.83 8.95
N GLY A 357 11.40 -6.89 8.05
CA GLY A 357 12.50 -7.05 7.10
C GLY A 357 12.26 -8.08 5.99
N CYS A 358 13.27 -8.26 5.16
CA CYS A 358 13.24 -9.19 4.04
C CYS A 358 14.25 -10.32 4.23
N TYR A 359 13.81 -11.58 4.25
CA TYR A 359 14.70 -12.75 4.36
C TYR A 359 15.62 -12.90 3.14
N TRP A 360 15.23 -12.38 1.96
CA TRP A 360 16.02 -12.48 0.74
C TRP A 360 17.19 -11.49 0.72
N LYS A 361 16.96 -10.21 1.01
CA LYS A 361 17.97 -9.11 1.17
C LYS A 361 19.13 -9.06 0.16
N GLN A 362 18.97 -9.60 -1.04
CA GLN A 362 20.00 -9.65 -2.07
C GLN A 362 19.72 -8.79 -3.30
N CYS A 363 18.46 -8.34 -3.47
CA CYS A 363 18.06 -7.51 -4.60
C CYS A 363 18.94 -6.25 -4.70
N THR A 364 19.55 -6.03 -5.86
CA THR A 364 20.51 -4.91 -6.03
C THR A 364 19.85 -3.54 -6.17
N PHE A 365 18.53 -3.50 -6.40
CA PHE A 365 17.72 -2.29 -6.51
C PHE A 365 16.97 -1.93 -5.22
N CYS A 366 16.84 -2.86 -4.27
CA CYS A 366 16.17 -2.59 -2.99
C CYS A 366 17.15 -1.91 -2.03
N ASP A 367 16.61 -1.17 -1.07
CA ASP A 367 17.35 -0.47 -0.01
C ASP A 367 17.85 -1.43 1.10
N VAL A 368 18.46 -2.54 0.70
CA VAL A 368 18.85 -3.65 1.59
C VAL A 368 19.82 -3.26 2.71
N GLY A 369 20.43 -2.07 2.63
CA GLY A 369 21.28 -1.52 3.68
C GLY A 369 20.50 -0.86 4.84
N LEU A 370 19.22 -0.53 4.64
CA LEU A 370 18.39 0.13 5.65
C LEU A 370 17.88 -0.86 6.70
N ASN A 371 17.65 -0.39 7.93
CA ASN A 371 17.33 -1.27 9.05
C ASN A 371 16.01 -2.02 8.84
N TYR A 372 14.99 -1.34 8.33
CA TYR A 372 13.66 -1.92 8.10
C TYR A 372 13.65 -3.05 7.06
N ILE A 373 14.67 -3.15 6.18
CA ILE A 373 14.84 -4.27 5.24
C ILE A 373 15.83 -5.32 5.78
N SER A 374 16.98 -4.86 6.28
CA SER A 374 18.09 -5.74 6.66
C SER A 374 17.85 -6.54 7.94
N ARG A 375 17.06 -6.00 8.89
CA ARG A 375 16.72 -6.65 10.15
C ARG A 375 15.54 -7.59 9.97
N TYR A 376 15.84 -8.81 9.51
CA TYR A 376 14.82 -9.85 9.36
C TYR A 376 14.46 -10.50 10.70
N GLU A 377 13.17 -10.49 11.03
CA GLU A 377 12.64 -11.16 12.22
C GLU A 377 11.18 -11.59 12.00
N MET A 378 10.84 -12.84 12.30
CA MET A 378 9.47 -13.33 12.20
C MET A 378 8.65 -12.95 13.43
N THR A 379 7.40 -12.54 13.22
CA THR A 379 6.43 -12.44 14.31
C THR A 379 6.08 -13.85 14.80
N PRO A 380 6.21 -14.16 16.10
CA PRO A 380 5.80 -15.47 16.62
C PRO A 380 4.34 -15.78 16.27
N THR A 381 4.04 -16.98 15.80
CA THR A 381 2.69 -17.33 15.29
C THR A 381 1.60 -17.10 16.34
N ASP A 382 1.81 -17.52 17.59
CA ASP A 382 0.83 -17.29 18.66
C ASP A 382 0.61 -15.80 18.95
N ARG A 383 1.67 -14.99 18.81
CA ARG A 383 1.57 -13.54 18.96
C ARG A 383 0.74 -12.93 17.83
N LEU A 384 0.98 -13.37 16.60
CA LEU A 384 0.23 -12.90 15.43
C LEU A 384 -1.25 -13.29 15.53
N ILE A 385 -1.56 -14.51 15.98
CA ILE A 385 -2.94 -14.95 16.24
C ILE A 385 -3.60 -14.07 17.30
N GLN A 386 -2.90 -13.79 18.40
CA GLN A 386 -3.43 -12.90 19.45
C GLN A 386 -3.74 -11.49 18.91
N GLN A 387 -2.86 -10.93 18.07
CA GLN A 387 -3.09 -9.64 17.42
C GLN A 387 -4.31 -9.68 16.49
N ILE A 388 -4.48 -10.77 15.72
CA ILE A 388 -5.64 -10.98 14.84
C ILE A 388 -6.94 -10.98 15.67
N GLU A 389 -7.00 -11.73 16.76
CA GLU A 389 -8.18 -11.79 17.63
C GLU A 389 -8.49 -10.43 18.28
N GLN A 390 -7.47 -9.73 18.76
CA GLN A 390 -7.62 -8.38 19.35
C GLN A 390 -8.17 -7.39 18.32
N LEU A 391 -7.64 -7.38 17.11
CA LEU A 391 -8.11 -6.49 16.05
C LEU A 391 -9.52 -6.84 15.57
N ILE A 392 -9.88 -8.13 15.48
CA ILE A 392 -11.27 -8.53 15.19
C ILE A 392 -12.22 -8.02 16.28
N ALA A 393 -11.83 -8.14 17.55
CA ALA A 393 -12.63 -7.65 18.66
C ALA A 393 -12.81 -6.13 18.64
N GLU A 394 -11.74 -5.39 18.33
CA GLU A 394 -11.72 -3.93 18.28
C GLU A 394 -12.47 -3.37 17.06
N THR A 395 -12.11 -3.82 15.85
CA THR A 395 -12.59 -3.21 14.60
C THR A 395 -13.84 -3.89 14.05
N ARG A 396 -14.22 -5.06 14.59
CA ARG A 396 -15.30 -5.93 14.09
C ARG A 396 -15.10 -6.40 12.65
N ARG A 397 -13.88 -6.29 12.12
CA ARG A 397 -13.52 -6.66 10.75
C ARG A 397 -12.61 -7.88 10.75
N ARG A 398 -12.82 -8.75 9.78
CA ARG A 398 -12.06 -10.00 9.57
C ARG A 398 -11.10 -9.94 8.38
N GLY A 399 -10.98 -8.78 7.73
CA GLY A 399 -10.05 -8.55 6.63
C GLY A 399 -8.69 -8.09 7.13
N PHE A 400 -7.62 -8.74 6.68
CA PHE A 400 -6.23 -8.41 7.00
C PHE A 400 -5.38 -8.14 5.75
N HIS A 401 -4.49 -7.17 5.85
CA HIS A 401 -3.43 -6.92 4.87
C HIS A 401 -2.08 -7.09 5.57
N PHE A 402 -1.31 -8.08 5.15
CA PHE A 402 0.04 -8.30 5.64
C PHE A 402 1.04 -7.42 4.87
N VAL A 403 1.62 -6.45 5.58
CA VAL A 403 2.42 -5.35 5.00
C VAL A 403 3.91 -5.64 4.97
N ASP A 404 4.29 -6.91 4.99
CA ASP A 404 5.67 -7.39 4.90
C ASP A 404 6.38 -6.90 3.63
N GLU A 405 7.71 -6.77 3.71
CA GLU A 405 8.58 -6.57 2.53
C GLU A 405 8.52 -7.81 1.61
N ALA A 406 8.54 -8.99 2.21
CA ALA A 406 8.26 -10.28 1.57
C ALA A 406 7.89 -11.30 2.65
N ALA A 407 6.60 -11.67 2.74
CA ALA A 407 6.11 -12.62 3.72
C ALA A 407 6.73 -14.02 3.47
N PRO A 408 7.44 -14.62 4.45
CA PRO A 408 8.10 -15.91 4.28
C PRO A 408 7.09 -17.06 4.10
N PRO A 409 7.27 -17.97 3.13
CA PRO A 409 6.36 -19.11 2.92
C PRO A 409 6.18 -19.98 4.18
N ALA A 410 7.24 -20.19 4.95
CA ALA A 410 7.19 -20.98 6.19
C ALA A 410 6.36 -20.30 7.29
N ALA A 411 6.43 -18.97 7.39
CA ALA A 411 5.64 -18.20 8.35
C ALA A 411 4.16 -18.17 7.94
N LEU A 412 3.87 -17.97 6.65
CA LEU A 412 2.51 -18.07 6.10
C LEU A 412 1.90 -19.47 6.29
N LYS A 413 2.68 -20.54 6.09
CA LYS A 413 2.26 -21.91 6.39
C LYS A 413 1.89 -22.07 7.87
N SER A 414 2.73 -21.56 8.77
CA SER A 414 2.50 -21.66 10.23
C SER A 414 1.25 -20.89 10.66
N LEU A 415 1.06 -19.68 10.11
CA LEU A 415 -0.15 -18.88 10.31
C LEU A 415 -1.39 -19.62 9.79
N ALA A 416 -1.34 -20.14 8.56
CA ALA A 416 -2.47 -20.83 7.95
C ALA A 416 -2.93 -22.05 8.77
N LEU A 417 -1.98 -22.85 9.25
CA LEU A 417 -2.25 -23.99 10.12
C LEU A 417 -2.87 -23.53 11.45
N ALA A 418 -2.29 -22.54 12.11
CA ALA A 418 -2.80 -22.03 13.39
C ALA A 418 -4.22 -21.43 13.27
N LEU A 419 -4.52 -20.74 12.17
CA LEU A 419 -5.87 -20.23 11.91
C LEU A 419 -6.89 -21.36 11.76
N LEU A 420 -6.54 -22.40 11.01
CA LEU A 420 -7.40 -23.56 10.77
C LEU A 420 -7.62 -24.37 12.06
N GLU A 421 -6.54 -24.68 12.78
CA GLU A 421 -6.56 -25.43 14.05
C GLU A 421 -7.43 -24.72 15.10
N ARG A 422 -7.40 -23.39 15.15
CA ARG A 422 -8.17 -22.58 16.11
C ARG A 422 -9.57 -22.18 15.60
N GLY A 423 -9.93 -22.55 14.37
CA GLY A 423 -11.21 -22.17 13.77
C GLY A 423 -11.38 -20.65 13.52
N ILE A 424 -10.26 -19.91 13.42
CA ILE A 424 -10.28 -18.45 13.22
C ILE A 424 -10.44 -18.16 11.73
N THR A 425 -11.61 -17.63 11.35
CA THR A 425 -11.90 -17.25 9.96
C THR A 425 -11.57 -15.79 9.70
N ILE A 426 -10.64 -15.55 8.78
CA ILE A 426 -10.28 -14.22 8.26
C ILE A 426 -10.19 -14.26 6.73
N SER A 427 -10.22 -13.10 6.08
CA SER A 427 -9.75 -12.94 4.71
C SER A 427 -8.45 -12.15 4.73
N TRP A 428 -7.47 -12.54 3.93
CA TRP A 428 -6.18 -11.86 3.93
C TRP A 428 -5.48 -11.84 2.58
N TRP A 429 -4.62 -10.84 2.41
CA TRP A 429 -3.69 -10.72 1.30
C TRP A 429 -2.38 -10.07 1.78
N GLY A 430 -1.31 -10.22 1.01
CA GLY A 430 -0.01 -9.65 1.37
C GLY A 430 1.06 -9.81 0.30
N ASN A 431 2.23 -9.24 0.57
CA ASN A 431 3.36 -9.24 -0.34
C ASN A 431 4.21 -10.50 -0.19
N ILE A 432 4.57 -11.14 -1.31
CA ILE A 432 5.45 -12.30 -1.36
C ILE A 432 6.52 -12.14 -2.46
N ARG A 433 7.43 -13.12 -2.51
CA ARG A 433 8.34 -13.35 -3.63
C ARG A 433 7.92 -14.65 -4.35
N PHE A 434 7.96 -14.65 -5.69
CA PHE A 434 7.65 -15.85 -6.50
C PHE A 434 8.70 -16.95 -6.36
N GLU A 435 8.66 -17.71 -5.28
CA GLU A 435 9.61 -18.78 -5.00
C GLU A 435 8.98 -20.18 -5.04
N GLU A 436 9.83 -21.20 -5.19
CA GLU A 436 9.42 -22.59 -5.41
C GLU A 436 8.73 -23.21 -4.18
N ALA A 437 8.98 -22.65 -2.99
CA ALA A 437 8.31 -23.09 -1.76
C ALA A 437 6.77 -22.93 -1.82
N PHE A 438 6.25 -22.05 -2.69
CA PHE A 438 4.82 -21.96 -3.00
C PHE A 438 4.37 -23.08 -3.93
N SER A 439 4.39 -24.31 -3.40
CA SER A 439 3.85 -25.49 -4.07
C SER A 439 2.32 -25.42 -4.19
N PRO A 440 1.69 -26.22 -5.08
CA PRO A 440 0.24 -26.33 -5.15
C PRO A 440 -0.43 -26.64 -3.80
N ASP A 441 0.18 -27.49 -2.97
CA ASP A 441 -0.32 -27.83 -1.65
C ASP A 441 -0.28 -26.65 -0.69
N LEU A 442 0.83 -25.89 -0.69
CA LEU A 442 0.92 -24.69 0.13
C LEU A 442 -0.11 -23.66 -0.32
N CYS A 443 -0.25 -23.41 -1.63
CA CYS A 443 -1.25 -22.47 -2.16
C CYS A 443 -2.68 -22.86 -1.75
N ARG A 444 -3.04 -24.16 -1.81
CA ARG A 444 -4.34 -24.67 -1.33
C ARG A 444 -4.53 -24.45 0.17
N LEU A 445 -3.49 -24.70 0.98
CA LEU A 445 -3.51 -24.44 2.43
C LEU A 445 -3.71 -22.95 2.74
N LEU A 446 -3.00 -22.06 2.03
CA LEU A 446 -3.16 -20.62 2.19
C LEU A 446 -4.59 -20.18 1.85
N ALA A 447 -5.14 -20.66 0.74
CA ALA A 447 -6.53 -20.39 0.35
C ALA A 447 -7.52 -20.86 1.43
N ALA A 448 -7.33 -22.06 1.97
CA ALA A 448 -8.17 -22.61 3.04
C ALA A 448 -8.15 -21.75 4.32
N SER A 449 -7.00 -21.12 4.63
CA SER A 449 -6.87 -20.19 5.76
C SER A 449 -7.44 -18.79 5.50
N GLY A 450 -7.92 -18.52 4.28
CA GLY A 450 -8.52 -17.25 3.91
C GLY A 450 -7.65 -16.33 3.04
N CYS A 451 -6.55 -16.83 2.47
CA CYS A 451 -5.79 -16.06 1.48
C CYS A 451 -6.64 -15.85 0.22
N ILE A 452 -6.91 -14.60 -0.14
CA ILE A 452 -7.70 -14.25 -1.33
C ILE A 452 -6.85 -13.67 -2.45
N ALA A 453 -5.68 -13.12 -2.10
CA ALA A 453 -4.79 -12.51 -3.07
C ALA A 453 -3.35 -12.41 -2.55
N VAL A 454 -2.41 -12.30 -3.49
CA VAL A 454 -1.02 -11.98 -3.22
C VAL A 454 -0.52 -10.92 -4.20
N THR A 455 0.35 -10.06 -3.69
CA THR A 455 1.17 -9.15 -4.48
C THR A 455 2.57 -9.71 -4.54
N ALA A 456 3.19 -9.73 -5.72
CA ALA A 456 4.47 -10.39 -5.88
C ALA A 456 5.36 -9.67 -6.89
N GLY A 457 6.62 -9.47 -6.53
CA GLY A 457 7.61 -8.88 -7.43
C GLY A 457 8.10 -9.88 -8.46
N LEU A 458 7.65 -9.75 -9.72
CA LEU A 458 8.33 -10.36 -10.86
C LEU A 458 9.52 -9.48 -11.28
N GLU A 459 9.39 -8.15 -11.19
CA GLU A 459 10.38 -7.11 -11.53
C GLU A 459 10.81 -7.11 -12.99
N ALA A 460 11.40 -8.17 -13.49
CA ALA A 460 11.79 -8.29 -14.89
C ALA A 460 11.30 -9.62 -15.43
N ALA A 461 10.53 -9.60 -16.52
CA ALA A 461 10.20 -10.82 -17.24
C ALA A 461 11.36 -11.22 -18.20
N SER A 462 12.60 -11.20 -17.71
CA SER A 462 13.84 -11.58 -18.39
C SER A 462 14.82 -12.22 -17.40
N ASP A 463 15.20 -13.48 -17.60
CA ASP A 463 16.04 -14.23 -16.65
C ASP A 463 17.43 -13.61 -16.47
N ARG A 464 18.00 -13.03 -17.55
CA ARG A 464 19.26 -12.28 -17.49
C ARG A 464 19.16 -11.05 -16.59
N LEU A 465 18.05 -10.32 -16.67
CA LEU A 465 17.82 -9.14 -15.83
C LEU A 465 17.55 -9.57 -14.37
N LEU A 466 16.76 -10.63 -14.15
CA LEU A 466 16.52 -11.21 -12.83
C LEU A 466 17.81 -11.64 -12.13
N GLU A 467 18.73 -12.27 -12.86
CA GLU A 467 20.06 -12.63 -12.38
C GLU A 467 20.88 -11.38 -12.03
N LYS A 468 20.92 -10.39 -12.92
CA LYS A 468 21.66 -9.14 -12.69
C LYS A 468 21.16 -8.36 -11.48
N ILE A 469 19.85 -8.35 -11.25
CA ILE A 469 19.25 -7.70 -10.08
C ILE A 469 19.24 -8.60 -8.84
N LYS A 470 19.76 -9.83 -8.94
CA LYS A 470 19.77 -10.84 -7.88
C LYS A 470 18.38 -11.08 -7.27
N LYS A 471 17.35 -11.19 -8.11
CA LYS A 471 15.99 -11.52 -7.64
C LYS A 471 15.90 -12.97 -7.17
N GLY A 472 16.73 -13.86 -7.74
CA GLY A 472 16.84 -15.27 -7.37
C GLY A 472 15.65 -16.15 -7.79
N ILE A 473 14.94 -15.73 -8.83
CA ILE A 473 13.80 -16.45 -9.41
C ILE A 473 14.01 -16.52 -10.92
N THR A 474 13.32 -17.44 -11.59
CA THR A 474 13.20 -17.46 -13.06
C THR A 474 11.79 -17.11 -13.51
N VAL A 475 11.62 -16.72 -14.78
CA VAL A 475 10.30 -16.42 -15.34
C VAL A 475 9.44 -17.68 -15.43
N ASP A 476 10.05 -18.83 -15.77
CA ASP A 476 9.35 -20.12 -15.82
C ASP A 476 8.84 -20.52 -14.43
N GLN A 477 9.71 -20.45 -13.41
CA GLN A 477 9.31 -20.70 -12.01
C GLN A 477 8.15 -19.79 -11.59
N THR A 478 8.22 -18.50 -11.93
CA THR A 478 7.16 -17.54 -11.61
C THR A 478 5.83 -17.94 -12.23
N ALA A 479 5.82 -18.36 -13.50
CA ALA A 479 4.61 -18.80 -14.18
C ALA A 479 4.00 -20.06 -13.54
N LEU A 480 4.84 -20.99 -13.06
CA LEU A 480 4.39 -22.21 -12.37
C LEU A 480 3.80 -21.90 -10.99
N VAL A 481 4.45 -21.05 -10.21
CA VAL A 481 3.91 -20.58 -8.92
C VAL A 481 2.61 -19.82 -9.11
N ALA A 482 2.53 -18.98 -10.15
CA ALA A 482 1.31 -18.27 -10.50
C ALA A 482 0.16 -19.22 -10.88
N ALA A 483 0.46 -20.34 -11.55
CA ALA A 483 -0.52 -21.38 -11.81
C ALA A 483 -1.02 -22.04 -10.52
N ALA A 484 -0.13 -22.35 -9.57
CA ALA A 484 -0.51 -22.91 -8.27
C ALA A 484 -1.44 -21.98 -7.46
N PHE A 485 -1.17 -20.67 -7.46
CA PHE A 485 -2.07 -19.69 -6.84
C PHE A 485 -3.42 -19.59 -7.56
N LYS A 486 -3.41 -19.53 -8.89
CA LYS A 486 -4.63 -19.51 -9.70
C LYS A 486 -5.51 -20.74 -9.43
N ASP A 487 -4.92 -21.93 -9.43
CA ASP A 487 -5.65 -23.18 -9.19
C ASP A 487 -6.24 -23.24 -7.77
N ALA A 488 -5.61 -22.55 -6.81
CA ALA A 488 -6.13 -22.36 -5.45
C ALA A 488 -7.18 -21.22 -5.34
N GLY A 489 -7.45 -20.49 -6.42
CA GLY A 489 -8.39 -19.36 -6.44
C GLY A 489 -7.85 -18.06 -5.85
N ILE A 490 -6.52 -17.93 -5.72
CA ILE A 490 -5.84 -16.75 -5.16
C ILE A 490 -5.48 -15.79 -6.29
N LEU A 491 -5.90 -14.53 -6.16
CA LEU A 491 -5.60 -13.48 -7.14
C LEU A 491 -4.14 -13.03 -7.06
N ILE A 492 -3.56 -12.62 -8.18
CA ILE A 492 -2.18 -12.15 -8.26
C ILE A 492 -2.10 -10.76 -8.87
N HIS A 493 -1.37 -9.88 -8.17
CA HIS A 493 -0.80 -8.67 -8.74
C HIS A 493 0.72 -8.78 -8.88
N ALA A 494 1.24 -8.53 -10.08
CA ALA A 494 2.68 -8.57 -10.36
C ALA A 494 3.28 -7.16 -10.41
N TYR A 495 4.28 -6.89 -9.57
CA TYR A 495 5.14 -5.71 -9.74
C TYR A 495 6.17 -5.97 -10.85
N LEU A 496 6.28 -5.01 -11.77
CA LEU A 496 7.16 -5.05 -12.92
C LEU A 496 7.95 -3.75 -13.00
N MET A 497 9.16 -3.84 -13.51
CA MET A 497 10.12 -2.76 -13.66
C MET A 497 10.68 -2.77 -15.08
N TYR A 498 10.78 -1.59 -15.68
CA TYR A 498 11.47 -1.40 -16.96
C TYR A 498 12.52 -0.30 -16.82
N GLY A 499 13.52 -0.31 -17.69
CA GLY A 499 14.70 0.55 -17.56
C GLY A 499 15.74 0.02 -16.59
N CYS A 500 15.74 -1.28 -16.28
CA CYS A 500 16.77 -1.87 -15.43
C CYS A 500 18.16 -1.69 -16.07
N PRO A 501 19.25 -1.62 -15.28
CA PRO A 501 20.58 -1.44 -15.85
C PRO A 501 20.91 -2.50 -16.90
N SER A 502 21.45 -2.10 -18.05
CA SER A 502 21.68 -2.86 -19.29
C SER A 502 20.45 -3.43 -19.99
N GLU A 503 19.23 -3.00 -19.65
CA GLU A 503 18.03 -3.45 -20.36
C GLU A 503 17.99 -2.91 -21.79
N THR A 504 17.61 -3.78 -22.72
CA THR A 504 17.45 -3.43 -24.13
C THR A 504 15.98 -3.28 -24.50
N VAL A 505 15.68 -2.51 -25.56
CA VAL A 505 14.32 -2.44 -26.14
C VAL A 505 13.76 -3.82 -26.47
N GLN A 506 14.62 -4.75 -26.96
CA GLN A 506 14.20 -6.12 -27.24
C GLN A 506 13.70 -6.84 -25.98
N GLU A 507 14.42 -6.73 -24.86
CA GLU A 507 14.02 -7.37 -23.60
C GLU A 507 12.74 -6.78 -23.03
N ALA A 508 12.53 -5.46 -23.17
CA ALA A 508 11.26 -4.83 -22.77
C ALA A 508 10.07 -5.39 -23.59
N VAL A 509 10.26 -5.56 -24.90
CA VAL A 509 9.24 -6.16 -25.79
C VAL A 509 8.99 -7.63 -25.47
N ASP A 510 10.05 -8.41 -25.24
CA ASP A 510 9.97 -9.82 -24.86
C ASP A 510 9.28 -9.98 -23.50
N SER A 511 9.57 -9.09 -22.55
CA SER A 511 8.94 -9.05 -21.25
C SER A 511 7.45 -8.74 -21.35
N LEU A 512 7.05 -7.78 -22.19
CA LEU A 512 5.64 -7.50 -22.45
C LEU A 512 4.91 -8.71 -23.07
N GLU A 513 5.55 -9.44 -23.98
CA GLU A 513 4.97 -10.65 -24.57
C GLU A 513 4.79 -11.77 -23.53
N ARG A 514 5.75 -11.97 -22.62
CA ARG A 514 5.61 -12.89 -21.48
C ARG A 514 4.43 -12.49 -20.60
N VAL A 515 4.35 -11.22 -20.21
CA VAL A 515 3.25 -10.69 -19.39
C VAL A 515 1.90 -10.84 -20.09
N ARG A 516 1.79 -10.55 -21.39
CA ARG A 516 0.57 -10.79 -22.17
C ARG A 516 0.13 -12.25 -22.09
N GLN A 517 1.06 -13.21 -22.23
CA GLN A 517 0.73 -14.64 -22.12
C GLN A 517 0.27 -15.01 -20.70
N LEU A 518 0.85 -14.44 -19.64
CA LEU A 518 0.40 -14.66 -18.26
C LEU A 518 -1.05 -14.16 -18.05
N PHE A 519 -1.39 -12.96 -18.54
CA PHE A 519 -2.78 -12.46 -18.52
C PHE A 519 -3.73 -13.32 -19.36
N ALA A 520 -3.30 -13.74 -20.55
CA ALA A 520 -4.12 -14.55 -21.45
C ALA A 520 -4.38 -15.97 -20.92
N ALA A 521 -3.44 -16.52 -20.15
CA ALA A 521 -3.59 -17.79 -19.43
C ALA A 521 -4.26 -17.64 -18.05
N ASP A 522 -4.63 -16.40 -17.69
CA ASP A 522 -5.23 -16.05 -16.40
C ASP A 522 -4.37 -16.41 -15.19
N LEU A 523 -3.04 -16.37 -15.34
CA LEU A 523 -2.08 -16.62 -14.27
C LEU A 523 -1.87 -15.39 -13.39
N ILE A 524 -2.16 -14.19 -13.90
CA ILE A 524 -2.12 -12.94 -13.15
C ILE A 524 -3.36 -12.11 -13.51
N GLN A 525 -3.92 -11.41 -12.52
CA GLN A 525 -5.12 -10.59 -12.68
C GLN A 525 -4.80 -9.11 -12.74
N SER A 526 -3.61 -8.72 -12.29
CA SER A 526 -3.13 -7.36 -12.32
C SER A 526 -1.61 -7.30 -12.42
N ALA A 527 -1.10 -6.23 -13.03
CA ALA A 527 0.33 -5.93 -13.04
C ALA A 527 0.54 -4.44 -13.23
N PHE A 528 1.68 -3.93 -12.75
CA PHE A 528 2.04 -2.53 -12.92
C PHE A 528 3.53 -2.39 -13.27
N TRP A 529 3.83 -1.55 -14.26
CA TRP A 529 5.19 -1.22 -14.67
C TRP A 529 5.65 0.08 -14.03
N HIS A 530 6.68 0.01 -13.18
CA HIS A 530 7.42 1.17 -12.72
C HIS A 530 8.70 1.34 -13.56
N ARG A 531 9.12 2.59 -13.76
CA ARG A 531 10.45 2.86 -14.29
C ARG A 531 11.47 2.63 -13.18
N PHE A 532 12.51 1.85 -13.46
CA PHE A 532 13.63 1.68 -12.55
C PHE A 532 14.22 3.04 -12.16
N THR A 533 14.49 3.20 -10.86
CA THR A 533 15.14 4.37 -10.28
C THR A 533 16.24 3.87 -9.33
N ALA A 534 17.40 4.52 -9.35
CA ALA A 534 18.50 4.20 -8.45
C ALA A 534 18.30 4.96 -7.14
N THR A 535 17.81 4.28 -6.10
CA THR A 535 17.64 4.86 -4.76
C THR A 535 18.99 5.09 -4.07
N ALA A 536 19.06 6.02 -3.12
CA ALA A 536 20.32 6.37 -2.45
C ALA A 536 20.92 5.22 -1.61
N HIS A 537 20.11 4.24 -1.22
CA HIS A 537 20.50 3.18 -0.28
C HIS A 537 20.59 1.79 -0.91
N SER A 538 20.20 1.64 -2.18
CA SER A 538 20.32 0.38 -2.90
C SER A 538 21.77 0.08 -3.29
N PRO A 539 22.16 -1.21 -3.43
CA PRO A 539 23.48 -1.57 -3.94
C PRO A 539 23.82 -0.90 -5.29
N ILE A 540 22.84 -0.75 -6.17
CA ILE A 540 23.01 -0.02 -7.43
C ILE A 540 23.26 1.47 -7.18
N GLY A 541 22.48 2.14 -6.31
CA GLY A 541 22.67 3.56 -6.04
C GLY A 541 23.91 3.91 -5.23
N LEU A 542 24.39 2.99 -4.38
CA LEU A 542 25.66 3.12 -3.66
C LEU A 542 26.88 2.96 -4.58
N LYS A 543 26.78 2.16 -5.65
CA LYS A 543 27.87 1.89 -6.60
C LYS A 543 27.41 1.96 -8.06
N PRO A 544 26.87 3.09 -8.54
CA PRO A 544 26.19 3.19 -9.84
C PRO A 544 27.12 2.85 -11.01
N ALA A 545 28.38 3.30 -10.96
CA ALA A 545 29.37 3.03 -12.00
C ALA A 545 29.65 1.53 -12.18
N ALA A 546 29.63 0.72 -11.12
CA ALA A 546 29.81 -0.73 -11.21
C ALA A 546 28.69 -1.38 -12.02
N HIS A 547 27.48 -0.83 -11.93
CA HIS A 547 26.29 -1.30 -12.65
C HIS A 547 26.13 -0.68 -14.04
N GLY A 548 27.01 0.25 -14.43
CA GLY A 548 27.00 0.94 -15.73
C GLY A 548 26.16 2.21 -15.74
N LEU A 549 25.83 2.75 -14.56
CA LEU A 549 25.03 3.95 -14.42
C LEU A 549 25.90 5.18 -14.13
N ARG A 550 25.51 6.32 -14.71
CA ARG A 550 26.02 7.65 -14.38
C ARG A 550 24.90 8.47 -13.74
N ILE A 551 25.09 8.93 -12.51
CA ILE A 551 24.13 9.78 -11.82
C ILE A 551 24.17 11.20 -12.41
N LEU A 552 23.00 11.74 -12.69
CA LEU A 552 22.79 13.07 -13.27
C LEU A 552 22.28 14.09 -12.24
N GLY A 553 21.71 13.63 -11.13
CA GLY A 553 21.21 14.47 -10.04
C GLY A 553 20.02 13.84 -9.30
N PRO A 554 19.29 14.62 -8.49
CA PRO A 554 19.62 15.99 -8.09
C PRO A 554 20.90 16.05 -7.25
N GLU A 555 21.58 17.20 -7.24
CA GLU A 555 22.68 17.46 -6.31
C GLU A 555 22.10 17.70 -4.91
N PHE A 556 22.69 17.08 -3.89
CA PHE A 556 22.26 17.24 -2.51
C PHE A 556 22.49 18.67 -1.99
N ARG A 557 21.44 19.28 -1.42
CA ARG A 557 21.48 20.64 -0.88
C ARG A 557 21.00 20.71 0.58
N GLY A 558 21.30 19.66 1.36
CA GLY A 558 21.14 19.66 2.81
C GLY A 558 19.80 19.15 3.34
N PHE A 559 18.84 18.78 2.48
CA PHE A 559 17.52 18.32 2.91
C PHE A 559 17.25 16.85 2.56
N ALA A 560 16.65 16.57 1.39
CA ALA A 560 16.24 15.24 0.98
C ALA A 560 17.19 14.65 -0.10
N GLU A 561 17.56 13.38 0.01
CA GLU A 561 18.37 12.67 -0.98
C GLU A 561 17.87 11.23 -1.15
N ASN A 562 17.11 11.01 -2.21
CA ASN A 562 16.75 9.68 -2.69
C ASN A 562 16.39 9.76 -4.19
N ASP A 563 16.17 8.62 -4.83
CA ASP A 563 15.69 8.51 -6.21
C ASP A 563 16.52 9.28 -7.25
N PHE A 564 17.75 8.80 -7.51
CA PHE A 564 18.66 9.46 -8.43
C PHE A 564 18.22 9.37 -9.89
N LEU A 565 18.25 10.53 -10.55
CA LEU A 565 18.27 10.64 -12.00
C LEU A 565 19.58 10.04 -12.52
N HIS A 566 19.48 9.19 -13.53
CA HIS A 566 20.64 8.46 -14.02
C HIS A 566 20.55 8.21 -15.53
N GLU A 567 21.72 7.98 -16.11
CA GLU A 567 21.90 7.51 -17.48
C GLU A 567 22.55 6.12 -17.44
N ASP A 568 21.99 5.18 -18.20
CA ASP A 568 22.58 3.86 -18.38
C ASP A 568 23.52 3.85 -19.60
N GLN A 569 24.79 3.53 -19.37
CA GLN A 569 25.82 3.48 -20.40
C GLN A 569 25.85 2.14 -21.15
N ARG A 570 25.16 1.11 -20.63
CA ARG A 570 25.18 -0.27 -21.14
C ARG A 570 23.85 -0.70 -21.74
N GLY A 571 22.81 0.11 -21.63
CA GLY A 571 21.47 -0.15 -22.11
C GLY A 571 20.82 1.11 -22.70
N LYS A 572 19.75 0.93 -23.46
CA LYS A 572 18.94 2.05 -23.96
C LYS A 572 17.48 1.68 -23.89
N THR A 573 16.80 2.28 -22.93
CA THR A 573 15.37 2.13 -22.65
C THR A 573 14.74 3.52 -22.70
N PRO A 574 14.30 3.97 -23.90
CA PRO A 574 13.69 5.27 -24.06
C PRO A 574 12.43 5.43 -23.20
N GLU A 575 12.15 6.65 -22.76
CA GLU A 575 11.00 6.96 -21.91
C GLU A 575 9.66 6.58 -22.56
N TRP A 576 9.54 6.73 -23.89
CA TRP A 576 8.32 6.40 -24.63
C TRP A 576 7.93 4.91 -24.53
N LEU A 577 8.85 4.00 -24.17
CA LEU A 577 8.51 2.59 -23.92
C LEU A 577 7.51 2.46 -22.77
N GLY A 578 7.68 3.28 -21.72
CA GLY A 578 6.80 3.27 -20.56
C GLY A 578 5.34 3.53 -20.90
N GLU A 579 5.09 4.42 -21.87
CA GLU A 579 3.74 4.73 -22.32
C GLU A 579 3.07 3.53 -23.00
N GLY A 580 3.81 2.80 -23.85
CA GLY A 580 3.31 1.58 -24.48
C GLY A 580 3.04 0.45 -23.46
N LEU A 581 3.94 0.28 -22.50
CA LEU A 581 3.77 -0.66 -21.39
C LEU A 581 2.53 -0.32 -20.55
N ARG A 582 2.39 0.94 -20.14
CA ARG A 582 1.23 1.45 -19.38
C ARG A 582 -0.09 1.23 -20.14
N ARG A 583 -0.14 1.64 -21.41
CA ARG A 583 -1.32 1.47 -22.27
C ARG A 583 -1.72 0.01 -22.43
N SER A 584 -0.74 -0.89 -22.60
CA SER A 584 -1.01 -2.33 -22.69
C SER A 584 -1.59 -2.89 -21.39
N MET A 585 -1.06 -2.51 -20.21
CA MET A 585 -1.57 -2.98 -18.92
C MET A 585 -3.00 -2.51 -18.66
N LEU A 586 -3.33 -1.24 -18.95
CA LEU A 586 -4.69 -0.72 -18.82
C LEU A 586 -5.71 -1.52 -19.66
N ASN A 587 -5.30 -2.05 -20.81
CA ASN A 587 -6.15 -2.91 -21.63
C ASN A 587 -6.19 -4.35 -21.09
N TYR A 588 -5.06 -4.91 -20.69
CA TYR A 588 -4.98 -6.28 -20.16
C TYR A 588 -5.75 -6.45 -18.85
N LEU A 589 -5.79 -5.42 -17.99
CA LEU A 589 -6.59 -5.38 -16.77
C LEU A 589 -8.10 -5.58 -17.03
N GLU A 590 -8.56 -5.15 -18.21
CA GLU A 590 -9.94 -5.33 -18.68
C GLU A 590 -10.07 -6.47 -19.69
N ARG A 591 -9.06 -7.34 -19.80
CA ARG A 591 -8.98 -8.47 -20.76
C ARG A 591 -9.05 -8.05 -22.23
N ARG A 592 -8.79 -6.79 -22.55
CA ARG A 592 -8.79 -6.25 -23.92
C ARG A 592 -7.42 -6.41 -24.57
N GLY A 593 -7.42 -6.63 -25.89
CA GLY A 593 -6.19 -6.64 -26.69
C GLY A 593 -5.21 -7.78 -26.39
N LEU A 594 -5.64 -8.84 -25.69
CA LEU A 594 -4.80 -10.01 -25.37
C LEU A 594 -4.43 -10.84 -26.59
N THR A 595 -5.14 -10.68 -27.72
CA THR A 595 -4.83 -11.33 -29.01
C THR A 595 -4.02 -10.44 -29.95
N LEU A 596 -3.80 -9.16 -29.60
CA LEU A 596 -3.03 -8.23 -30.41
C LEU A 596 -1.54 -8.52 -30.30
N ALA A 597 -0.80 -8.29 -31.39
CA ALA A 597 0.65 -8.34 -31.36
C ALA A 597 1.18 -7.20 -30.48
N VAL A 598 2.03 -7.51 -29.50
CA VAL A 598 2.50 -6.55 -28.49
C VAL A 598 3.14 -5.28 -29.07
N ARG A 599 3.71 -5.37 -30.27
CA ARG A 599 4.32 -4.24 -30.97
C ARG A 599 3.34 -3.11 -31.29
N GLN A 600 2.04 -3.43 -31.41
CA GLN A 600 1.00 -2.43 -31.68
C GLN A 600 0.75 -1.49 -30.49
N TRP A 601 1.25 -1.84 -29.30
CA TRP A 601 1.17 -0.97 -28.12
C TRP A 601 2.23 0.11 -28.11
N PHE A 602 3.13 0.18 -29.10
CA PHE A 602 4.16 1.21 -29.16
C PHE A 602 3.93 2.08 -30.39
N ASP A 603 3.99 3.40 -30.21
CA ASP A 603 3.85 4.35 -31.33
C ASP A 603 5.13 4.42 -32.19
N HIS A 604 6.22 3.83 -31.68
CA HIS A 604 7.51 3.74 -32.36
C HIS A 604 7.77 2.30 -32.82
N SER A 605 8.55 2.15 -33.89
CA SER A 605 8.95 0.84 -34.39
C SER A 605 9.78 0.09 -33.35
N VAL A 606 9.35 -1.13 -33.02
CA VAL A 606 9.99 -2.04 -32.07
C VAL A 606 10.28 -3.41 -32.71
N PRO A 607 11.31 -4.14 -32.23
CA PRO A 607 11.63 -5.46 -32.75
C PRO A 607 10.49 -6.47 -32.52
N LYS A 608 10.50 -7.57 -33.30
CA LYS A 608 9.58 -8.69 -33.07
C LYS A 608 9.92 -9.39 -31.73
N PRO A 609 8.91 -9.83 -30.95
CA PRO A 609 9.17 -10.66 -29.78
C PRO A 609 9.91 -11.94 -30.18
N ARG A 610 10.93 -12.31 -29.40
CA ARG A 610 11.67 -13.57 -29.50
C ARG A 610 11.03 -14.68 -28.68
N VAL A 611 10.17 -14.31 -27.72
CA VAL A 611 9.43 -15.24 -26.88
C VAL A 611 8.46 -16.04 -27.73
N SER A 612 8.48 -17.36 -27.57
CA SER A 612 7.54 -18.26 -28.26
C SER A 612 6.10 -17.94 -27.86
N SER A 613 5.20 -17.84 -28.84
CA SER A 613 3.76 -17.59 -28.62
C SER A 613 3.05 -18.70 -27.84
N THR A 614 3.69 -19.86 -27.67
CA THR A 614 3.18 -21.01 -26.91
C THR A 614 3.97 -21.28 -25.63
N TRP A 615 4.82 -20.35 -25.20
CA TRP A 615 5.71 -20.51 -24.04
C TRP A 615 4.95 -20.96 -22.78
N VAL A 616 3.97 -20.18 -22.30
CA VAL A 616 3.18 -20.55 -21.10
C VAL A 616 2.48 -21.89 -21.28
N ARG A 617 1.85 -22.11 -22.45
CA ARG A 617 1.12 -23.36 -22.72
C ARG A 617 2.04 -24.59 -22.68
N ARG A 618 3.25 -24.49 -23.22
CA ARG A 618 4.23 -25.59 -23.21
C ARG A 618 4.75 -25.83 -21.80
N LEU A 619 5.02 -24.76 -21.06
CA LEU A 619 5.48 -24.84 -19.67
C LEU A 619 4.47 -25.56 -18.78
N LEU A 620 3.20 -25.16 -18.83
CA LEU A 620 2.13 -25.78 -18.03
C LEU A 620 1.86 -27.24 -18.41
N LYS A 621 2.04 -27.63 -19.68
CA LYS A 621 1.88 -29.03 -20.13
C LYS A 621 3.03 -29.94 -19.73
N GLY A 622 4.23 -29.38 -19.55
CA GLY A 622 5.44 -30.14 -19.23
C GLY A 622 5.50 -30.58 -17.77
N GLN A 623 4.60 -30.11 -16.91
CA GLN A 623 4.56 -30.54 -15.52
C GLN A 623 3.88 -31.90 -15.39
N THR A 624 4.67 -32.86 -14.91
CA THR A 624 4.17 -34.08 -14.28
C THR A 624 4.48 -33.92 -12.80
N VAL A 625 3.45 -33.85 -11.95
CA VAL A 625 3.66 -33.84 -10.50
C VAL A 625 3.95 -35.28 -10.09
N GLU A 626 5.23 -35.64 -10.04
CA GLU A 626 5.64 -36.90 -9.42
C GLU A 626 5.79 -36.67 -7.93
N ASP A 627 5.09 -37.49 -7.15
CA ASP A 627 5.22 -37.49 -5.70
C ASP A 627 6.58 -38.05 -5.31
N ASP A 628 7.48 -37.24 -4.74
CA ASP A 628 8.72 -37.76 -4.13
C ASP A 628 8.34 -38.55 -2.87
N PRO A 629 8.57 -39.88 -2.84
CA PRO A 629 8.20 -40.73 -1.70
C PRO A 629 9.09 -40.49 -0.47
N ARG A 630 10.19 -39.73 -0.59
CA ARG A 630 11.10 -39.42 0.53
C ARG A 630 10.73 -38.13 1.25
N THR A 631 9.84 -37.32 0.68
CA THR A 631 9.42 -36.06 1.27
C THR A 631 8.49 -36.33 2.45
N GLU A 632 8.87 -35.84 3.64
CA GLU A 632 7.99 -35.85 4.80
C GLU A 632 6.78 -34.93 4.53
N ARG A 633 5.57 -35.49 4.65
CA ARG A 633 4.32 -34.79 4.37
C ARG A 633 3.53 -34.61 5.64
N ARG A 634 2.99 -33.40 5.83
CA ARG A 634 1.93 -33.15 6.81
C ARG A 634 0.60 -33.24 6.09
N PHE A 635 -0.26 -34.13 6.56
CA PHE A 635 -1.63 -34.23 6.08
C PHE A 635 -2.49 -33.17 6.78
N VAL A 636 -3.35 -32.48 6.02
CA VAL A 636 -4.28 -31.46 6.54
C VAL A 636 -5.65 -31.75 5.95
N TRP A 637 -6.57 -32.22 6.80
CA TRP A 637 -7.96 -32.44 6.42
C TRP A 637 -8.80 -31.21 6.73
N LEU A 638 -9.54 -30.73 5.73
CA LEU A 638 -10.38 -29.53 5.83
C LEU A 638 -11.88 -29.86 5.95
N GLY A 639 -12.23 -31.14 5.82
CA GLY A 639 -13.61 -31.63 5.88
C GLY A 639 -14.10 -31.89 7.30
N GLY A 640 -15.24 -32.56 7.39
CA GLY A 640 -15.81 -33.02 8.65
C GLY A 640 -15.17 -34.30 9.15
N GLN A 641 -15.60 -34.76 10.34
CA GLN A 641 -15.17 -36.04 10.88
C GLN A 641 -15.58 -37.20 9.94
N PRO A 642 -14.68 -38.14 9.61
CA PRO A 642 -15.03 -39.28 8.78
C PRO A 642 -16.15 -40.13 9.40
N VAL A 643 -16.91 -40.81 8.56
CA VAL A 643 -17.96 -41.75 8.97
C VAL A 643 -17.68 -43.12 8.37
N CYS A 644 -17.48 -44.11 9.23
CA CYS A 644 -17.20 -45.49 8.84
C CYS A 644 -18.50 -46.31 8.73
N GLU A 645 -18.82 -46.80 7.53
CA GLU A 645 -19.93 -47.73 7.29
C GLU A 645 -19.40 -49.13 6.93
N PRO A 646 -19.74 -50.19 7.67
CA PRO A 646 -19.32 -51.54 7.32
C PRO A 646 -20.05 -52.05 6.07
N VAL A 647 -19.29 -52.57 5.10
CA VAL A 647 -19.79 -53.17 3.84
C VAL A 647 -19.12 -54.52 3.62
N GLY A 648 -19.67 -55.56 4.26
CA GLY A 648 -19.13 -56.93 4.18
C GLY A 648 -17.80 -57.08 4.92
N ARG A 649 -16.70 -57.35 4.19
CA ARG A 649 -15.31 -57.42 4.72
C ARG A 649 -14.48 -56.16 4.42
N ARG A 650 -15.18 -55.07 4.12
CA ARG A 650 -14.62 -53.77 3.75
C ARG A 650 -15.37 -52.70 4.52
N THR A 651 -14.73 -51.55 4.65
CA THR A 651 -15.32 -50.38 5.28
C THR A 651 -15.45 -49.28 4.23
N ARG A 652 -16.65 -48.73 4.10
CA ARG A 652 -16.92 -47.53 3.31
C ARG A 652 -16.69 -46.34 4.21
N LEU A 653 -15.59 -45.63 3.98
CA LEU A 653 -15.26 -44.39 4.67
C LEU A 653 -15.88 -43.23 3.90
N ILE A 654 -16.86 -42.56 4.51
CA ILE A 654 -17.42 -41.31 4.02
C ILE A 654 -16.60 -40.19 4.63
N LEU A 655 -16.09 -39.32 3.77
CA LEU A 655 -15.29 -38.14 4.09
C LEU A 655 -16.16 -36.91 3.83
N PRO A 656 -16.81 -36.34 4.88
CA PRO A 656 -17.73 -35.25 4.68
C PRO A 656 -17.02 -34.01 4.19
N GLY A 657 -17.45 -33.46 3.07
CA GLY A 657 -16.94 -32.19 2.55
C GLY A 657 -17.88 -31.04 2.89
N ARG A 658 -17.43 -29.80 2.68
CA ARG A 658 -18.31 -28.63 2.85
C ARG A 658 -19.36 -28.50 1.74
N THR A 659 -19.08 -29.03 0.56
CA THR A 659 -19.96 -28.96 -0.63
C THR A 659 -20.47 -30.32 -1.07
N SER A 660 -19.69 -31.38 -0.87
CA SER A 660 -20.01 -32.74 -1.28
C SER A 660 -19.18 -33.72 -0.47
N ASP A 661 -19.76 -34.87 -0.14
CA ASP A 661 -19.05 -35.94 0.54
C ASP A 661 -18.29 -36.80 -0.48
N HIS A 662 -17.12 -37.29 -0.07
CA HIS A 662 -16.37 -38.28 -0.83
C HIS A 662 -16.45 -39.62 -0.11
N ALA A 663 -16.88 -40.68 -0.79
CA ALA A 663 -16.91 -42.01 -0.21
C ALA A 663 -15.88 -42.91 -0.88
N ILE A 664 -15.09 -43.62 -0.07
CA ILE A 664 -14.13 -44.62 -0.55
C ILE A 664 -14.33 -45.94 0.20
N THR A 665 -14.34 -47.06 -0.52
CA THR A 665 -14.48 -48.38 0.09
C THR A 665 -13.12 -49.07 0.15
N LEU A 666 -12.58 -49.22 1.36
CA LEU A 666 -11.24 -49.75 1.62
C LEU A 666 -11.30 -51.08 2.39
N ALA A 667 -10.20 -51.82 2.45
CA ALA A 667 -10.08 -52.89 3.43
C ALA A 667 -10.12 -52.31 4.84
N ASP A 668 -10.64 -53.04 5.83
CA ASP A 668 -10.91 -52.48 7.17
C ASP A 668 -9.66 -51.85 7.82
N GLN A 669 -8.49 -52.48 7.68
CA GLN A 669 -7.22 -51.92 8.19
C GLN A 669 -6.83 -50.60 7.51
N GLN A 670 -7.10 -50.46 6.21
CA GLN A 670 -6.80 -49.24 5.47
C GLN A 670 -7.79 -48.12 5.77
N ALA A 671 -9.06 -48.47 5.98
CA ALA A 671 -10.08 -47.52 6.42
C ALA A 671 -9.75 -46.98 7.81
N GLN A 672 -9.40 -47.85 8.76
CA GLN A 672 -8.99 -47.44 10.10
C GLN A 672 -7.73 -46.57 10.06
N TRP A 673 -6.72 -46.94 9.28
CA TRP A 673 -5.51 -46.13 9.13
C TRP A 673 -5.81 -44.72 8.60
N LEU A 674 -6.73 -44.61 7.63
CA LEU A 674 -7.11 -43.32 7.06
C LEU A 674 -7.97 -42.49 8.02
N ASP A 675 -8.84 -43.14 8.79
CA ASP A 675 -9.64 -42.52 9.86
C ASP A 675 -8.72 -41.97 10.98
N ASP A 676 -7.74 -42.76 11.43
CA ASP A 676 -6.76 -42.36 12.44
C ASP A 676 -5.82 -41.22 11.96
N LEU A 677 -5.66 -41.07 10.65
CA LEU A 677 -4.83 -40.03 10.03
C LEU A 677 -5.54 -38.67 9.95
N ILE A 678 -6.88 -38.67 9.89
CA ILE A 678 -7.73 -37.48 9.74
C ILE A 678 -8.04 -36.88 11.11
#